data_AF-D4IL61-F1
#
_entry.id   AF-D4IL61-F1
#
_cell.length_a   1.000
_cell.length_b   1.000
_cell.length_c   1.000
_cell.angle_alpha   90.00
_cell.angle_beta   90.00
_cell.angle_gamma   90.00
#
_symmetry.space_group_name_H-M   'P 1'
#
loop_
_entity.id
_entity.type
_entity.pdbx_description
1 polymer ?
#
loop_
_entity_poly.entity_id
_entity_poly.type
_entity_poly.pdbx_seq_one_letter_code
_entity_poly.pdbx_strand_id
1 'polypeptide(L)'
;MKTIINKFLLLVTLFAGAASLHGCSDPDGIIEDIAYGREFSPLNFTHTLSNNVNVTFSWTVMAGIADYTLTLSYADGEGGVYDQVDLIAPLDGDGNTVKTMEYSFRELPGNREWIAELVAVSQRAGVADSKPAACAFATGVENLFLNDGKMGDGDVTATTAMLRWVAGSNVTHLDVTPDVGLVKLTSAQIAAGEYELTGLVTGTSYTVGLLRDEAVRGTISFVASDKIDVDVVDKGATRITLAWGADRQVTSLVLTGGDDERNVTLTDAEVAAHTYTFEGLKARTEYSISVYIAGVESGSLVVTTLGQSSLWDFTTGWQPVSWETDQTIDGLTILAASGKNVEIREDADYGCNYLDLRGKSTVKEGEAPSQRAVQFSVVGEGVIAIDCYANGAGRNFYAHVDALGKSFGPVEAPTADNRGKVYIPCPGIPASAKVSIWTDATINHIYSIGWYEGAEAPGQNATPLDAPVVTADPASVTKGDNTGVTFSWAAVPNAATYTYRLALTTLNGEAEEVVRLSETVSATRMTVPAETVARLKPGTYTISVTAAAVSDYLYKPSPAGTAALTVADTKLAAPAVKVTPAKVTRGDQTEVTASWDAVDGAASYDVSFNGGASENVTGTSYTIAAATVAGLAAGEYAISVVANPADASAQASDAGTARLTVVEASGPGGDNFAWDFSSSAFSDLIARLTAAGSAGLTDLDETIDGLRILSGGSSFRGGTSSGVSYIQTGGKGTASVRSFSFTASASGKLKVVASNTGSGAATDGRSVTVQIGDDAAGAQSKEAGSGSGEPTTCEFDIAVTGETTVYVYSTINGLRFYSIEYVSDGGSGGGDAGTDYTMTLSATAGVLSSNITGLPTSWAAGDSTWTATDDTGTSAITFTGNIYYSTSDTKNIVWYFNKGKAETHVAASDMGKIRKITINPNSARKPELLTCTYGTSATVLAATEPTGTNSSTISFDFAAAGVDASDFRIGFSDTSTNIEIGKVVIEYTR
;
A
#
# COMPACT_ATOMS: atom_id res chain seq x y z
N MET A 1 24.17 89.13 7.03
CA MET A 1 25.38 89.01 7.87
C MET A 1 25.01 89.25 9.34
N LYS A 2 24.30 88.27 9.95
CA LYS A 2 23.91 88.26 11.37
C LYS A 2 23.42 86.85 11.80
N THR A 3 24.12 85.81 11.30
CA THR A 3 23.79 84.40 11.59
C THR A 3 25.06 83.54 11.81
N ILE A 4 26.17 84.19 12.20
CA ILE A 4 27.49 83.55 12.40
C ILE A 4 28.00 83.73 13.85
N ILE A 5 27.22 84.33 14.75
CA ILE A 5 27.69 84.68 16.10
C ILE A 5 27.31 83.68 17.22
N ASN A 6 26.40 82.73 16.98
CA ASN A 6 26.11 81.66 17.96
C ASN A 6 26.99 80.41 17.84
N LYS A 7 27.94 80.36 16.88
CA LYS A 7 28.88 79.24 16.72
C LYS A 7 30.26 79.47 17.36
N PHE A 8 30.53 80.65 17.90
CA PHE A 8 31.86 81.01 18.41
C PHE A 8 32.07 80.70 19.91
N LEU A 9 31.02 80.35 20.66
CA LEU A 9 31.13 80.07 22.09
C LEU A 9 31.39 78.58 22.41
N LEU A 10 31.28 77.69 21.43
CA LEU A 10 31.58 76.25 21.62
C LEU A 10 33.03 75.89 21.25
N LEU A 11 33.77 76.80 20.61
CA LEU A 11 35.10 76.52 20.03
C LEU A 11 36.28 76.88 20.96
N VAL A 12 36.03 77.42 22.15
CA VAL A 12 37.08 77.95 23.05
C VAL A 12 37.23 77.11 24.35
N THR A 13 36.38 76.12 24.59
CA THR A 13 36.55 75.14 25.68
C THR A 13 37.28 73.86 25.26
N LEU A 14 37.69 73.76 23.99
CA LEU A 14 38.56 72.72 23.48
C LEU A 14 39.92 73.39 23.18
N PHE A 15 41.02 72.88 23.75
CA PHE A 15 42.42 73.38 23.66
C PHE A 15 42.96 74.23 24.82
N ALA A 16 42.87 73.71 26.04
CA ALA A 16 43.93 73.93 27.04
C ALA A 16 44.09 72.68 27.90
N GLY A 17 45.06 71.83 27.56
CA GLY A 17 45.40 70.66 28.37
C GLY A 17 46.18 69.56 27.67
N ALA A 18 47.11 69.91 26.78
CA ALA A 18 48.10 68.98 26.26
C ALA A 18 49.25 68.81 27.28
N ALA A 19 49.55 67.59 27.71
CA ALA A 19 50.92 67.06 27.91
C ALA A 19 50.93 65.67 28.57
N SER A 20 50.95 64.61 27.77
CA SER A 20 51.83 63.44 27.95
C SER A 20 51.65 62.49 26.75
N LEU A 21 52.54 62.64 25.77
CA LEU A 21 52.65 61.75 24.61
C LEU A 21 53.44 60.51 25.04
N HIS A 22 52.86 59.31 24.91
CA HIS A 22 53.55 58.08 24.48
C HIS A 22 52.49 57.09 23.94
N GLY A 23 52.63 56.66 22.68
CA GLY A 23 51.83 55.60 22.06
C GLY A 23 50.75 56.10 21.11
N CYS A 24 51.04 56.04 19.82
CA CYS A 24 50.11 56.34 18.73
C CYS A 24 49.32 55.05 18.39
N SER A 25 48.00 55.09 18.43
CA SER A 25 47.12 54.17 17.70
C SER A 25 45.84 54.93 17.31
N ASP A 26 45.55 54.96 16.01
CA ASP A 26 44.38 55.56 15.38
C ASP A 26 43.06 55.15 16.05
N PRO A 27 42.04 56.04 16.15
CA PRO A 27 40.67 55.66 16.43
C PRO A 27 39.96 55.31 15.11
N ASP A 28 40.44 54.31 14.39
CA ASP A 28 39.67 53.62 13.34
C ASP A 28 38.85 52.51 14.01
N GLY A 29 37.78 52.92 14.71
CA GLY A 29 36.74 52.02 15.17
C GLY A 29 35.54 52.14 14.25
N ILE A 30 35.40 51.23 13.29
CA ILE A 30 34.08 50.90 12.73
C ILE A 30 33.17 50.61 13.93
N ILE A 31 31.97 51.20 13.97
CA ILE A 31 30.94 50.78 14.93
C ILE A 31 30.54 49.37 14.52
N GLU A 32 31.23 48.36 15.04
CA GLU A 32 30.96 46.95 14.78
C GLU A 32 29.76 46.44 15.61
N ASP A 33 29.31 47.21 16.61
CA ASP A 33 28.19 46.84 17.46
C ASP A 33 27.30 48.05 17.80
N ILE A 34 26.02 47.96 17.43
CA ILE A 34 24.97 48.86 17.90
C ILE A 34 24.35 48.20 19.13
N ALA A 35 24.54 48.81 20.31
CA ALA A 35 23.86 48.36 21.52
C ALA A 35 22.38 48.78 21.51
N TYR A 36 21.47 47.81 21.38
CA TYR A 36 20.03 48.01 21.49
C TYR A 36 19.46 47.21 22.66
N GLY A 37 18.55 47.82 23.42
CA GLY A 37 17.89 47.17 24.56
C GLY A 37 16.76 46.21 24.17
N ARG A 38 16.50 46.02 22.87
CA ARG A 38 15.42 45.20 22.32
C ARG A 38 15.75 44.72 20.91
N GLU A 39 15.32 43.52 20.56
CA GLU A 39 15.35 43.01 19.19
C GLU A 39 14.50 43.83 18.20
N PHE A 40 14.89 43.80 16.93
CA PHE A 40 14.14 44.46 15.86
C PHE A 40 12.85 43.69 15.54
N SER A 41 11.79 44.42 15.18
CA SER A 41 10.55 43.79 14.75
C SER A 41 10.75 43.00 13.46
N PRO A 42 10.12 41.83 13.30
CA PRO A 42 10.20 41.03 12.08
C PRO A 42 9.88 41.83 10.82
N LEU A 43 10.63 41.59 9.74
CA LEU A 43 10.49 42.29 8.46
C LEU A 43 9.72 41.44 7.45
N ASN A 44 9.01 42.10 6.53
CA ASN A 44 8.24 41.48 5.45
C ASN A 44 7.17 40.47 5.94
N PHE A 45 6.62 40.67 7.15
CA PHE A 45 5.54 39.85 7.68
C PHE A 45 4.25 40.10 6.86
N THR A 46 3.91 39.14 6.02
CA THR A 46 2.82 39.18 5.05
C THR A 46 2.00 37.89 5.12
N HIS A 47 0.80 37.90 4.52
CA HIS A 47 -0.04 36.71 4.45
C HIS A 47 -0.60 36.49 3.04
N THR A 48 -0.93 35.24 2.74
CA THR A 48 -1.76 34.84 1.60
C THR A 48 -2.91 33.97 2.08
N LEU A 49 -4.10 34.20 1.53
CA LEU A 49 -5.29 33.39 1.79
C LEU A 49 -5.49 32.40 0.64
N SER A 50 -5.85 31.18 1.00
CA SER A 50 -6.26 30.12 0.07
C SER A 50 -7.55 29.48 0.57
N ASN A 51 -8.43 29.08 -0.35
CA ASN A 51 -9.74 28.49 -0.06
C ASN A 51 -10.60 29.30 0.93
N ASN A 52 -10.40 30.62 0.99
CA ASN A 52 -11.02 31.57 1.92
C ASN A 52 -10.79 31.35 3.43
N VAL A 53 -10.31 30.18 3.87
CA VAL A 53 -10.17 29.83 5.29
C VAL A 53 -8.77 29.34 5.69
N ASN A 54 -7.82 29.27 4.75
CA ASN A 54 -6.43 28.89 5.03
C ASN A 54 -5.51 30.10 4.85
N VAL A 55 -4.81 30.51 5.90
CA VAL A 55 -3.85 31.62 5.86
C VAL A 55 -2.43 31.09 5.94
N THR A 56 -1.53 31.60 5.09
CA THR A 56 -0.10 31.34 5.17
C THR A 56 0.63 32.66 5.39
N PHE A 57 1.39 32.75 6.48
CA PHE A 57 2.25 33.88 6.80
C PHE A 57 3.65 33.64 6.28
N SER A 58 4.32 34.71 5.84
CA SER A 58 5.71 34.72 5.38
C SER A 58 6.45 35.91 5.97
N TRP A 59 7.69 35.75 6.40
CA TRP A 59 8.56 36.82 6.89
C TRP A 59 10.04 36.55 6.65
N THR A 60 10.85 37.60 6.70
CA THR A 60 12.31 37.52 6.59
C THR A 60 12.94 37.18 7.94
N VAL A 61 13.83 36.18 7.96
CA VAL A 61 14.62 35.83 9.15
C VAL A 61 15.75 36.84 9.32
N MET A 62 15.89 37.36 10.53
CA MET A 62 16.88 38.39 10.84
C MET A 62 18.18 37.76 11.32
N ALA A 63 19.31 38.35 10.94
CA ALA A 63 20.62 37.87 11.36
C ALA A 63 20.72 37.84 12.89
N GLY A 64 21.08 36.69 13.46
CA GLY A 64 21.23 36.50 14.91
C GLY A 64 19.93 36.23 15.67
N ILE A 65 18.80 36.05 14.98
CA ILE A 65 17.50 35.69 15.56
C ILE A 65 17.01 34.41 14.92
N ALA A 66 16.84 33.38 15.74
CA ALA A 66 16.25 32.11 15.31
C ALA A 66 14.85 31.89 15.85
N ASP A 67 14.45 32.55 16.94
CA ASP A 67 13.20 32.25 17.64
C ASP A 67 12.15 33.33 17.37
N TYR A 68 10.92 32.90 17.09
CA TYR A 68 9.77 33.75 16.83
C TYR A 68 8.53 33.20 17.53
N THR A 69 7.67 34.07 18.03
CA THR A 69 6.32 33.71 18.50
C THR A 69 5.31 34.32 17.54
N LEU A 70 4.46 33.49 16.95
CA LEU A 70 3.35 33.91 16.10
C LEU A 70 2.02 33.64 16.82
N THR A 71 1.31 34.71 17.13
CA THR A 71 0.01 34.67 17.81
C THR A 71 -1.10 35.03 16.82
N LEU A 72 -2.12 34.20 16.72
CA LEU A 72 -3.34 34.46 15.94
C LEU A 72 -4.50 34.73 16.89
N SER A 73 -5.20 35.84 16.71
CA SER A 73 -6.29 36.28 17.57
C SER A 73 -7.50 36.71 16.75
N TYR A 74 -8.68 36.64 17.37
CA TYR A 74 -9.89 37.22 16.80
C TYR A 74 -9.80 38.75 16.83
N ALA A 75 -10.09 39.41 15.70
CA ALA A 75 -9.96 40.86 15.58
C ALA A 75 -10.98 41.64 16.43
N ASP A 76 -12.15 41.04 16.70
CA ASP A 76 -13.20 41.59 17.56
C ASP A 76 -12.87 41.52 19.06
N GLY A 77 -11.81 40.79 19.44
CA GLY A 77 -11.44 40.53 20.83
C GLY A 77 -12.37 39.56 21.56
N GLU A 78 -13.48 39.14 20.94
CA GLU A 78 -14.39 38.13 21.49
C GLU A 78 -13.81 36.74 21.19
N GLY A 79 -13.24 36.12 22.23
CA GLY A 79 -12.60 34.80 22.16
C GLY A 79 -11.09 34.82 22.42
N GLY A 80 -10.46 36.00 22.45
CA GLY A 80 -9.04 36.16 22.78
C GLY A 80 -8.09 35.61 21.71
N VAL A 81 -6.93 35.10 22.17
CA VAL A 81 -5.97 34.40 21.32
C VAL A 81 -6.61 33.09 20.86
N TYR A 82 -6.69 32.90 19.55
CA TYR A 82 -7.16 31.66 18.95
C TYR A 82 -6.10 30.58 19.03
N ASP A 83 -4.87 30.92 18.63
CA ASP A 83 -3.73 30.03 18.70
C ASP A 83 -2.42 30.83 18.80
N GLN A 84 -1.38 30.23 19.38
CA GLN A 84 -0.05 30.81 19.47
C GLN A 84 0.99 29.71 19.28
N VAL A 85 1.91 29.94 18.37
CA VAL A 85 2.99 29.01 18.05
C VAL A 85 4.34 29.67 18.27
N ASP A 86 5.24 28.96 18.93
CA ASP A 86 6.65 29.30 19.01
C ASP A 86 7.40 28.56 17.90
N LEU A 87 8.20 29.31 17.15
CA LEU A 87 8.79 28.92 15.88
C LEU A 87 10.28 29.14 15.93
N ILE A 88 11.05 28.15 15.47
CA ILE A 88 12.51 28.23 15.37
C ILE A 88 12.86 28.19 13.88
N ALA A 89 13.65 29.15 13.43
CA ALA A 89 14.13 29.24 12.06
C ALA A 89 14.98 27.99 11.74
N PRO A 90 14.58 27.17 10.75
CA PRO A 90 15.35 26.00 10.38
C PRO A 90 16.69 26.41 9.78
N LEU A 91 17.64 25.49 9.80
CA LEU A 91 18.92 25.65 9.12
C LEU A 91 18.79 25.15 7.67
N ASP A 92 19.43 25.83 6.72
CA ASP A 92 19.60 25.39 5.35
C ASP A 92 20.60 24.23 5.25
N GLY A 93 20.76 23.65 4.06
CA GLY A 93 21.66 22.51 3.82
C GLY A 93 23.15 22.78 4.13
N ASP A 94 23.52 24.05 4.31
CA ASP A 94 24.86 24.50 4.68
C ASP A 94 24.99 24.83 6.18
N GLY A 95 23.93 24.66 6.96
CA GLY A 95 23.91 24.90 8.41
C GLY A 95 23.67 26.36 8.82
N ASN A 96 23.24 27.24 7.90
CA ASN A 96 22.87 28.63 8.20
C ASN A 96 21.36 28.76 8.40
N THR A 97 20.87 29.74 9.17
CA THR A 97 19.42 29.97 9.26
C THR A 97 18.84 30.37 7.90
N VAL A 98 17.69 29.78 7.54
CA VAL A 98 16.97 30.12 6.32
C VAL A 98 16.66 31.61 6.25
N LYS A 99 16.64 32.20 5.05
CA LYS A 99 16.41 33.65 4.87
C LYS A 99 14.95 34.07 5.00
N THR A 100 14.03 33.12 4.80
CA THR A 100 12.58 33.35 4.84
C THR A 100 11.94 32.19 5.59
N MET A 101 10.98 32.51 6.45
CA MET A 101 10.12 31.54 7.12
C MET A 101 8.69 31.68 6.63
N GLU A 102 7.97 30.56 6.64
CA GLU A 102 6.53 30.52 6.39
C GLU A 102 5.85 29.67 7.46
N TYR A 103 4.62 30.05 7.83
CA TYR A 103 3.77 29.26 8.72
C TYR A 103 2.29 29.39 8.33
N SER A 104 1.55 28.29 8.31
CA SER A 104 0.15 28.28 7.88
C SER A 104 -0.79 27.88 9.03
N PHE A 105 -1.91 28.60 9.16
CA PHE A 105 -3.09 28.09 9.86
C PHE A 105 -4.13 27.65 8.83
N ARG A 106 -4.74 26.49 9.03
CA ARG A 106 -5.71 25.88 8.12
C ARG A 106 -7.06 25.76 8.78
N GLU A 107 -8.11 25.72 7.95
CA GLU A 107 -9.51 25.52 8.36
C GLU A 107 -9.98 26.55 9.40
N LEU A 108 -9.49 27.78 9.28
CA LEU A 108 -9.91 28.85 10.17
C LEU A 108 -11.44 29.05 10.06
N PRO A 109 -12.13 29.33 11.17
CA PRO A 109 -13.53 29.70 11.15
C PRO A 109 -13.82 30.76 10.08
N GLY A 110 -14.66 30.42 9.09
CA GLY A 110 -14.99 31.31 7.98
C GLY A 110 -15.82 32.52 8.41
N ASN A 111 -15.89 33.54 7.53
CA ASN A 111 -16.57 34.82 7.77
C ASN A 111 -16.12 35.53 9.06
N ARG A 112 -14.83 35.43 9.38
CA ARG A 112 -14.24 35.97 10.61
C ARG A 112 -13.04 36.87 10.29
N GLU A 113 -12.89 37.97 11.02
CA GLU A 113 -11.72 38.85 10.98
C GLU A 113 -10.66 38.43 12.00
N TRP A 114 -9.40 38.50 11.60
CA TRP A 114 -8.26 37.97 12.33
C TRP A 114 -7.12 38.99 12.42
N ILE A 115 -6.37 38.93 13.52
CA ILE A 115 -5.11 39.64 13.71
C ILE A 115 -4.04 38.61 14.01
N ALA A 116 -2.97 38.61 13.23
CA ALA A 116 -1.76 37.85 13.51
C ALA A 116 -0.65 38.78 13.95
N GLU A 117 0.06 38.41 15.01
CA GLU A 117 1.18 39.14 15.59
C GLU A 117 2.42 38.25 15.66
N LEU A 118 3.52 38.72 15.08
CA LEU A 118 4.80 38.01 15.06
C LEU A 118 5.84 38.77 15.89
N VAL A 119 6.42 38.11 16.89
CA VAL A 119 7.47 38.64 17.77
C VAL A 119 8.74 37.85 17.56
N ALA A 120 9.84 38.50 17.19
CA ALA A 120 11.18 37.92 17.33
C ALA A 120 11.57 37.82 18.81
N VAL A 121 11.94 36.63 19.25
CA VAL A 121 12.34 36.31 20.63
C VAL A 121 13.85 36.48 20.77
N SER A 122 14.26 37.17 21.83
CA SER A 122 15.66 37.47 22.08
C SER A 122 16.41 36.27 22.64
N GLN A 123 17.46 35.85 21.94
CA GLN A 123 18.41 34.85 22.45
C GLN A 123 19.58 35.49 23.21
N ARG A 124 19.63 36.84 23.30
CA ARG A 124 20.73 37.59 23.89
C ARG A 124 20.43 38.02 25.31
N ALA A 125 21.33 37.68 26.22
CA ALA A 125 21.20 38.05 27.63
C ALA A 125 21.13 39.57 27.82
N GLY A 126 20.04 40.07 28.41
CA GLY A 126 19.82 41.50 28.68
C GLY A 126 19.16 42.29 27.54
N VAL A 127 18.84 41.65 26.42
CA VAL A 127 18.07 42.25 25.30
C VAL A 127 16.64 41.71 25.36
N ALA A 128 15.64 42.58 25.31
CA ALA A 128 14.22 42.17 25.32
C ALA A 128 13.75 41.72 23.93
N ASP A 129 12.70 40.90 23.88
CA ASP A 129 12.03 40.49 22.63
C ASP A 129 11.57 41.67 21.81
N SER A 130 11.43 41.50 20.51
CA SER A 130 10.99 42.58 19.62
C SER A 130 9.59 43.12 19.95
N LYS A 131 9.22 44.24 19.33
CA LYS A 131 7.81 44.63 19.26
C LYS A 131 7.11 43.78 18.19
N PRO A 132 5.82 43.42 18.36
CA PRO A 132 5.12 42.60 17.38
C PRO A 132 5.03 43.31 16.02
N ALA A 133 5.29 42.56 14.96
CA ALA A 133 4.84 42.89 13.62
C ALA A 133 3.45 42.29 13.44
N ALA A 134 2.45 43.11 13.10
CA ALA A 134 1.07 42.67 13.00
C ALA A 134 0.57 42.73 11.55
N CYS A 135 -0.26 41.77 11.16
CA CYS A 135 -1.09 41.88 9.97
C CYS A 135 -2.51 41.38 10.24
N ALA A 136 -3.49 42.02 9.62
CA ALA A 136 -4.90 41.67 9.73
C ALA A 136 -5.41 41.09 8.41
N PHE A 137 -6.34 40.15 8.51
CA PHE A 137 -6.97 39.50 7.36
C PHE A 137 -8.37 39.02 7.71
N ALA A 138 -9.19 38.73 6.70
CA ALA A 138 -10.52 38.18 6.88
C ALA A 138 -10.64 36.86 6.13
N THR A 139 -11.23 35.87 6.80
CA THR A 139 -11.61 34.60 6.18
C THR A 139 -12.98 34.74 5.52
N GLY A 140 -13.16 34.13 4.35
CA GLY A 140 -14.45 34.06 3.66
C GLY A 140 -15.27 32.84 4.05
N VAL A 141 -16.32 32.53 3.28
CA VAL A 141 -17.21 31.38 3.52
C VAL A 141 -16.45 30.06 3.33
N GLU A 142 -16.64 29.10 4.25
CA GLU A 142 -16.11 27.73 4.16
C GLU A 142 -16.58 27.04 2.88
N ASN A 143 -15.67 26.39 2.14
CA ASN A 143 -16.01 25.62 0.95
C ASN A 143 -15.26 24.29 0.88
N LEU A 144 -15.98 23.19 1.13
CA LEU A 144 -15.42 21.83 1.10
C LEU A 144 -15.39 21.18 -0.29
N PHE A 145 -15.98 21.81 -1.31
CA PHE A 145 -15.83 21.32 -2.70
C PHE A 145 -14.37 21.41 -3.13
N LEU A 146 -13.90 20.38 -3.85
CA LEU A 146 -12.55 20.36 -4.42
C LEU A 146 -12.43 21.40 -5.54
N ASN A 147 -11.20 21.62 -6.03
CA ASN A 147 -10.89 22.58 -7.10
C ASN A 147 -11.38 24.02 -6.80
N ASP A 148 -11.32 24.43 -5.53
CA ASP A 148 -11.71 25.78 -5.08
C ASP A 148 -13.17 26.12 -5.43
N GLY A 149 -14.07 25.12 -5.34
CA GLY A 149 -15.50 25.31 -5.64
C GLY A 149 -15.79 25.57 -7.12
N LYS A 150 -14.90 25.15 -8.03
CA LYS A 150 -15.08 25.23 -9.47
C LYS A 150 -15.24 23.83 -10.06
N MET A 151 -16.19 23.67 -10.97
CA MET A 151 -16.35 22.42 -11.72
C MET A 151 -15.22 22.30 -12.75
N GLY A 152 -14.62 21.11 -12.84
CA GLY A 152 -13.73 20.79 -13.94
C GLY A 152 -14.51 20.65 -15.25
N ASP A 153 -13.91 21.00 -16.38
CA ASP A 153 -14.56 20.94 -17.68
C ASP A 153 -14.97 19.52 -18.09
N GLY A 154 -14.22 18.50 -17.63
CA GLY A 154 -14.57 17.08 -17.82
C GLY A 154 -15.59 16.52 -16.83
N ASP A 155 -15.97 17.30 -15.82
CA ASP A 155 -16.89 16.89 -14.75
C ASP A 155 -18.32 17.38 -15.00
N VAL A 156 -18.59 18.09 -16.10
CA VAL A 156 -19.92 18.57 -16.45
C VAL A 156 -20.24 18.21 -17.90
N THR A 157 -21.47 17.75 -18.12
CA THR A 157 -22.04 17.53 -19.45
C THR A 157 -23.33 18.30 -19.58
N ALA A 158 -23.96 18.22 -20.75
CA ALA A 158 -25.29 18.76 -21.00
C ALA A 158 -26.39 18.21 -20.06
N THR A 159 -26.17 17.06 -19.41
CA THR A 159 -27.20 16.37 -18.61
C THR A 159 -26.72 15.78 -17.26
N THR A 160 -25.41 15.81 -16.99
CA THR A 160 -24.80 15.29 -15.76
C THR A 160 -23.71 16.21 -15.22
N ALA A 161 -23.42 16.09 -13.91
CA ALA A 161 -22.30 16.77 -13.26
C ALA A 161 -21.71 15.91 -12.14
N MET A 162 -20.39 15.70 -12.17
CA MET A 162 -19.64 14.98 -11.14
C MET A 162 -19.14 15.94 -10.06
N LEU A 163 -19.82 15.94 -8.92
CA LEU A 163 -19.49 16.78 -7.77
C LEU A 163 -18.47 16.10 -6.89
N ARG A 164 -17.42 16.80 -6.45
CA ARG A 164 -16.41 16.24 -5.53
C ARG A 164 -16.06 17.21 -4.41
N TRP A 165 -15.96 16.69 -3.19
CA TRP A 165 -15.59 17.41 -1.97
C TRP A 165 -14.60 16.59 -1.15
N VAL A 166 -14.10 17.16 -0.06
CA VAL A 166 -13.18 16.46 0.84
C VAL A 166 -13.83 15.16 1.36
N ALA A 167 -13.28 14.00 0.96
CA ALA A 167 -13.78 12.68 1.33
C ALA A 167 -13.88 12.49 2.85
N GLY A 168 -14.94 11.83 3.32
CA GLY A 168 -15.20 11.63 4.75
C GLY A 168 -15.67 12.89 5.51
N SER A 169 -15.88 14.01 4.82
CA SER A 169 -16.41 15.23 5.45
C SER A 169 -17.74 14.99 6.15
N ASN A 170 -17.97 15.70 7.26
CA ASN A 170 -19.23 15.61 7.99
C ASN A 170 -20.34 16.41 7.26
N VAL A 171 -20.97 15.77 6.28
CA VAL A 171 -22.02 16.31 5.40
C VAL A 171 -23.17 15.30 5.27
N THR A 172 -24.37 15.78 4.98
CA THR A 172 -25.59 14.95 4.96
C THR A 172 -26.41 15.09 3.68
N HIS A 173 -26.41 16.26 3.04
CA HIS A 173 -27.22 16.53 1.84
C HIS A 173 -26.48 17.42 0.83
N LEU A 174 -26.93 17.36 -0.42
CA LEU A 174 -26.75 18.41 -1.41
C LEU A 174 -28.05 19.18 -1.54
N ASP A 175 -28.00 20.49 -1.66
CA ASP A 175 -29.13 21.34 -2.03
C ASP A 175 -28.87 21.92 -3.42
N VAL A 176 -29.62 21.45 -4.41
CA VAL A 176 -29.38 21.74 -5.82
C VAL A 176 -30.47 22.65 -6.35
N THR A 177 -30.09 23.85 -6.79
CA THR A 177 -31.00 24.83 -7.40
C THR A 177 -30.57 25.10 -8.84
N PRO A 178 -31.49 25.22 -9.82
CA PRO A 178 -32.95 25.11 -9.71
C PRO A 178 -33.47 23.66 -9.78
N ASP A 179 -34.74 23.48 -9.39
CA ASP A 179 -35.63 22.35 -9.71
C ASP A 179 -35.26 20.93 -9.23
N VAL A 180 -34.04 20.69 -8.75
CA VAL A 180 -33.62 19.37 -8.22
C VAL A 180 -33.92 19.26 -6.71
N GLY A 181 -33.60 20.30 -5.93
CA GLY A 181 -33.82 20.36 -4.48
C GLY A 181 -32.83 19.53 -3.66
N LEU A 182 -33.28 19.07 -2.49
CA LEU A 182 -32.46 18.32 -1.53
C LEU A 182 -32.21 16.87 -1.97
N VAL A 183 -30.95 16.51 -2.07
CA VAL A 183 -30.46 15.15 -2.36
C VAL A 183 -29.75 14.61 -1.13
N LYS A 184 -30.23 13.51 -0.57
CA LYS A 184 -29.61 12.85 0.59
C LYS A 184 -28.39 12.03 0.16
N LEU A 185 -27.27 12.25 0.83
CA LEU A 185 -26.03 11.49 0.58
C LEU A 185 -26.03 10.18 1.37
N THR A 186 -25.51 9.12 0.74
CA THR A 186 -25.27 7.83 1.40
C THR A 186 -23.92 7.82 2.11
N SER A 187 -23.73 6.91 3.07
CA SER A 187 -22.45 6.75 3.77
C SER A 187 -21.28 6.46 2.82
N ALA A 188 -21.52 5.72 1.73
CA ALA A 188 -20.51 5.43 0.72
C ALA A 188 -20.11 6.68 -0.09
N GLN A 189 -21.09 7.52 -0.46
CA GLN A 189 -20.82 8.78 -1.17
C GLN A 189 -20.11 9.81 -0.28
N ILE A 190 -20.47 9.89 1.00
CA ILE A 190 -19.79 10.74 1.98
C ILE A 190 -18.34 10.30 2.15
N ALA A 191 -18.11 8.98 2.30
CA ALA A 191 -16.77 8.41 2.43
C ALA A 191 -15.93 8.59 1.17
N ALA A 192 -16.52 8.46 -0.03
CA ALA A 192 -15.84 8.68 -1.29
C ALA A 192 -15.59 10.18 -1.58
N GLY A 193 -16.43 11.07 -1.04
CA GLY A 193 -16.35 12.50 -1.31
C GLY A 193 -16.85 12.89 -2.70
N GLU A 194 -17.74 12.10 -3.31
CA GLU A 194 -18.21 12.34 -4.68
C GLU A 194 -19.69 11.97 -4.89
N TYR A 195 -20.32 12.65 -5.85
CA TYR A 195 -21.69 12.40 -6.28
C TYR A 195 -21.91 12.75 -7.75
N GLU A 196 -22.44 11.82 -8.53
CA GLU A 196 -22.89 12.07 -9.90
C GLU A 196 -24.32 12.60 -9.90
N LEU A 197 -24.47 13.89 -10.19
CA LEU A 197 -25.75 14.54 -10.39
C LEU A 197 -26.23 14.28 -11.82
N THR A 198 -27.46 13.78 -11.98
CA THR A 198 -28.03 13.40 -13.27
C THR A 198 -29.38 14.09 -13.50
N GLY A 199 -29.87 14.07 -14.75
CA GLY A 199 -31.16 14.67 -15.10
C GLY A 199 -31.15 16.18 -15.21
N LEU A 200 -29.98 16.77 -15.48
CA LEU A 200 -29.82 18.21 -15.66
C LEU A 200 -30.44 18.68 -16.98
N VAL A 201 -30.93 19.90 -16.98
CA VAL A 201 -31.43 20.57 -18.18
C VAL A 201 -30.29 21.35 -18.82
N THR A 202 -29.98 21.00 -20.07
CA THR A 202 -28.93 21.66 -20.85
C THR A 202 -29.12 23.17 -20.91
N GLY A 203 -28.04 23.92 -20.69
CA GLY A 203 -28.04 25.39 -20.64
C GLY A 203 -28.47 25.99 -19.31
N THR A 204 -28.88 25.18 -18.34
CA THR A 204 -29.32 25.68 -17.04
C THR A 204 -28.13 25.88 -16.11
N SER A 205 -28.06 27.04 -15.47
CA SER A 205 -27.11 27.32 -14.39
C SER A 205 -27.60 26.67 -13.11
N TYR A 206 -26.80 25.76 -12.57
CA TYR A 206 -27.04 25.10 -11.29
C TYR A 206 -26.10 25.66 -10.22
N THR A 207 -26.64 25.81 -9.01
CA THR A 207 -25.89 26.07 -7.78
C THR A 207 -26.16 24.91 -6.83
N VAL A 208 -25.09 24.30 -6.31
CA VAL A 208 -25.17 23.19 -5.37
C VAL A 208 -24.55 23.61 -4.04
N GLY A 209 -25.36 23.58 -2.99
CA GLY A 209 -24.91 23.69 -1.60
C GLY A 209 -24.58 22.32 -1.02
N LEU A 210 -23.39 22.16 -0.44
CA LEU A 210 -23.05 20.98 0.36
C LEU A 210 -23.45 21.26 1.80
N LEU A 211 -24.29 20.42 2.39
CA LEU A 211 -24.90 20.68 3.69
C LEU A 211 -24.44 19.69 4.75
N ARG A 212 -24.32 20.17 6.00
CA ARG A 212 -24.44 19.36 7.21
C ARG A 212 -25.73 19.78 7.91
N ASP A 213 -26.77 18.98 7.70
CA ASP A 213 -28.13 19.30 8.12
C ASP A 213 -28.63 20.58 7.46
N GLU A 214 -28.81 21.67 8.21
CA GLU A 214 -29.19 22.99 7.67
C GLU A 214 -27.99 23.91 7.41
N ALA A 215 -26.78 23.53 7.85
CA ALA A 215 -25.58 24.36 7.70
C ALA A 215 -24.90 24.13 6.35
N VAL A 216 -24.68 25.21 5.60
CA VAL A 216 -23.89 25.18 4.35
C VAL A 216 -22.41 25.03 4.68
N ARG A 217 -21.78 24.01 4.11
CA ARG A 217 -20.37 23.64 4.24
C ARG A 217 -19.58 23.82 2.94
N GLY A 218 -20.28 24.15 1.85
CA GLY A 218 -19.67 24.49 0.58
C GLY A 218 -20.69 24.86 -0.47
N THR A 219 -20.24 25.55 -1.51
CA THR A 219 -21.08 25.92 -2.65
C THR A 219 -20.27 25.83 -3.93
N ILE A 220 -20.89 25.25 -4.96
CA ILE A 220 -20.34 25.17 -6.32
C ILE A 220 -21.42 25.58 -7.31
N SER A 221 -21.05 26.25 -8.40
CA SER A 221 -21.98 26.62 -9.46
C SER A 221 -21.41 26.29 -10.83
N PHE A 222 -22.27 25.85 -11.74
CA PHE A 222 -21.90 25.46 -13.09
C PHE A 222 -23.10 25.55 -14.03
N VAL A 223 -22.83 25.62 -15.34
CA VAL A 223 -23.86 25.54 -16.38
C VAL A 223 -23.81 24.13 -16.99
N ALA A 224 -24.94 23.42 -16.96
CA ALA A 224 -25.05 22.09 -17.57
C ALA A 224 -24.87 22.22 -19.09
N SER A 225 -23.68 21.87 -19.59
CA SER A 225 -23.27 22.09 -20.97
C SER A 225 -22.21 21.07 -21.34
N ASP A 226 -22.22 20.62 -22.59
CA ASP A 226 -21.07 19.91 -23.12
C ASP A 226 -19.96 20.93 -23.38
N LYS A 227 -18.79 20.68 -22.81
CA LYS A 227 -17.60 21.49 -23.07
C LYS A 227 -16.98 21.13 -24.41
N ILE A 228 -16.55 22.14 -25.15
CA ILE A 228 -15.95 21.99 -26.47
C ILE A 228 -14.56 22.64 -26.51
N ASP A 229 -13.60 21.86 -26.99
CA ASP A 229 -12.30 22.36 -27.35
C ASP A 229 -12.41 23.07 -28.71
N VAL A 230 -11.96 24.32 -28.76
CA VAL A 230 -11.92 25.14 -29.98
C VAL A 230 -10.50 25.55 -30.25
N ASP A 231 -10.08 25.33 -31.48
CA ASP A 231 -8.71 25.54 -31.93
C ASP A 231 -8.61 26.82 -32.75
N VAL A 232 -7.51 27.56 -32.58
CA VAL A 232 -7.12 28.64 -33.48
C VAL A 232 -6.26 28.05 -34.60
N VAL A 233 -6.88 27.78 -35.74
CA VAL A 233 -6.20 27.15 -36.90
C VAL A 233 -5.44 28.14 -37.76
N ASP A 234 -5.78 29.43 -37.69
CA ASP A 234 -5.03 30.50 -38.35
C ASP A 234 -5.25 31.83 -37.58
N LYS A 235 -4.26 32.72 -37.56
CA LYS A 235 -4.40 34.07 -37.01
C LYS A 235 -3.43 35.03 -37.70
N GLY A 236 -3.86 36.25 -37.98
CA GLY A 236 -3.05 37.30 -38.59
C GLY A 236 -3.09 38.58 -37.76
N ALA A 237 -2.57 39.67 -38.34
CA ALA A 237 -2.67 40.98 -37.71
C ALA A 237 -4.10 41.52 -37.63
N THR A 238 -4.99 41.06 -38.52
CA THR A 238 -6.38 41.54 -38.57
C THR A 238 -7.40 40.41 -38.62
N ARG A 239 -7.01 39.17 -38.34
CA ARG A 239 -7.93 38.03 -38.46
C ARG A 239 -7.63 36.89 -37.50
N ILE A 240 -8.64 36.11 -37.16
CA ILE A 240 -8.55 34.88 -36.37
C ILE A 240 -9.49 33.86 -36.99
N THR A 241 -8.99 32.68 -37.33
CA THR A 241 -9.77 31.54 -37.82
C THR A 241 -9.80 30.44 -36.75
N LEU A 242 -11.02 30.01 -36.43
CA LEU A 242 -11.31 28.98 -35.45
C LEU A 242 -11.74 27.70 -36.15
N ALA A 243 -11.48 26.54 -35.55
CA ALA A 243 -12.07 25.27 -35.92
C ALA A 243 -12.45 24.44 -34.69
N TRP A 244 -13.36 23.49 -34.88
CA TRP A 244 -13.82 22.57 -33.83
C TRP A 244 -14.14 21.18 -34.38
N GLY A 245 -14.33 20.21 -33.49
CA GLY A 245 -14.59 18.81 -33.85
C GLY A 245 -15.84 18.62 -34.72
N ALA A 246 -15.77 17.69 -35.68
CA ALA A 246 -16.84 17.41 -36.64
C ALA A 246 -18.13 16.82 -36.01
N ASP A 247 -18.02 16.34 -34.76
CA ASP A 247 -19.12 15.83 -33.95
C ASP A 247 -19.86 16.95 -33.18
N ARG A 248 -19.42 18.21 -33.29
CA ARG A 248 -19.89 19.32 -32.47
C ARG A 248 -20.65 20.38 -33.27
N GLN A 249 -21.80 20.81 -32.75
CA GLN A 249 -22.65 21.84 -33.37
C GLN A 249 -22.49 23.20 -32.67
N VAL A 250 -21.40 23.90 -32.95
CA VAL A 250 -21.28 25.31 -32.55
C VAL A 250 -22.32 26.12 -33.32
N THR A 251 -23.12 26.92 -32.62
CA THR A 251 -24.21 27.72 -33.21
C THR A 251 -23.90 29.21 -33.25
N SER A 252 -23.07 29.69 -32.32
CA SER A 252 -22.70 31.11 -32.25
C SER A 252 -21.37 31.34 -31.55
N LEU A 253 -20.77 32.49 -31.83
CA LEU A 253 -19.48 32.92 -31.29
C LEU A 253 -19.61 34.37 -30.80
N VAL A 254 -18.96 34.70 -29.70
CA VAL A 254 -18.86 36.07 -29.18
C VAL A 254 -17.39 36.43 -29.07
N LEU A 255 -16.97 37.54 -29.65
CA LEU A 255 -15.60 38.04 -29.58
C LEU A 255 -15.59 39.41 -28.91
N THR A 256 -14.67 39.61 -27.95
CA THR A 256 -14.48 40.87 -27.22
C THR A 256 -12.98 41.19 -27.10
N GLY A 257 -12.56 42.42 -27.39
CA GLY A 257 -11.15 42.82 -27.24
C GLY A 257 -10.76 44.04 -28.07
N GLY A 258 -9.82 44.86 -27.59
CA GLY A 258 -9.33 46.05 -28.28
C GLY A 258 -10.40 46.99 -28.82
N ASP A 259 -11.43 47.28 -28.02
CA ASP A 259 -12.62 48.07 -28.37
C ASP A 259 -13.58 47.42 -29.41
N ASP A 260 -13.34 46.17 -29.82
CA ASP A 260 -14.21 45.41 -30.72
C ASP A 260 -15.08 44.44 -29.90
N GLU A 261 -16.38 44.39 -30.20
CA GLU A 261 -17.33 43.44 -29.60
C GLU A 261 -18.26 42.92 -30.70
N ARG A 262 -18.30 41.60 -30.88
CA ARG A 262 -19.04 40.95 -31.97
C ARG A 262 -19.79 39.74 -31.47
N ASN A 263 -21.08 39.66 -31.79
CA ASN A 263 -21.93 38.50 -31.57
C ASN A 263 -22.30 37.90 -32.93
N VAL A 264 -21.76 36.71 -33.22
CA VAL A 264 -21.90 36.01 -34.50
C VAL A 264 -22.83 34.82 -34.32
N THR A 265 -23.91 34.77 -35.09
CA THR A 265 -24.69 33.54 -35.28
C THR A 265 -24.20 32.86 -36.54
N LEU A 266 -23.79 31.60 -36.44
CA LEU A 266 -23.27 30.85 -37.59
C LEU A 266 -24.42 30.45 -38.52
N THR A 267 -24.15 30.51 -39.82
CA THR A 267 -25.03 29.96 -40.86
C THR A 267 -24.93 28.44 -40.95
N ASP A 268 -25.94 27.77 -41.50
CA ASP A 268 -25.93 26.31 -41.68
C ASP A 268 -24.67 25.81 -42.42
N ALA A 269 -24.13 26.62 -43.35
CA ALA A 269 -22.91 26.30 -44.08
C ALA A 269 -21.65 26.39 -43.20
N GLU A 270 -21.57 27.37 -42.30
CA GLU A 270 -20.44 27.53 -41.36
C GLU A 270 -20.47 26.48 -40.25
N VAL A 271 -21.67 26.14 -39.75
CA VAL A 271 -21.87 25.02 -38.82
C VAL A 271 -21.37 23.72 -39.46
N ALA A 272 -21.74 23.45 -40.72
CA ALA A 272 -21.30 22.26 -41.45
C ALA A 272 -19.79 22.28 -41.80
N ALA A 273 -19.18 23.46 -41.92
CA ALA A 273 -17.75 23.61 -42.20
C ALA A 273 -16.87 23.43 -40.96
N HIS A 274 -17.44 23.50 -39.74
CA HIS A 274 -16.73 23.40 -38.46
C HIS A 274 -15.61 24.42 -38.30
N THR A 275 -15.77 25.60 -38.90
CA THR A 275 -14.78 26.67 -38.88
C THR A 275 -15.43 28.05 -39.02
N TYR A 276 -14.79 29.07 -38.47
CA TYR A 276 -15.21 30.46 -38.65
C TYR A 276 -14.02 31.43 -38.61
N THR A 277 -14.02 32.46 -39.45
CA THR A 277 -12.98 33.50 -39.47
C THR A 277 -13.51 34.86 -39.06
N PHE A 278 -12.97 35.41 -37.98
CA PHE A 278 -13.09 36.83 -37.64
C PHE A 278 -12.11 37.64 -38.49
N GLU A 279 -12.61 38.64 -39.22
CA GLU A 279 -11.82 39.54 -40.06
C GLU A 279 -11.83 40.99 -39.54
N GLY A 280 -10.89 41.83 -39.96
CA GLY A 280 -10.83 43.26 -39.63
C GLY A 280 -10.50 43.60 -38.17
N LEU A 281 -9.81 42.71 -37.47
CA LEU A 281 -9.36 42.89 -36.08
C LEU A 281 -8.17 43.86 -36.00
N LYS A 282 -7.88 44.39 -34.80
CA LYS A 282 -6.67 45.20 -34.55
C LYS A 282 -5.47 44.28 -34.34
N ALA A 283 -4.29 44.70 -34.80
CA ALA A 283 -3.03 43.96 -34.60
C ALA A 283 -2.56 44.04 -33.14
N ARG A 284 -1.79 43.03 -32.69
CA ARG A 284 -1.24 42.94 -31.32
C ARG A 284 -2.29 43.17 -30.23
N THR A 285 -3.51 42.69 -30.48
CA THR A 285 -4.66 42.94 -29.64
C THR A 285 -5.16 41.60 -29.15
N GLU A 286 -5.32 41.50 -27.84
CA GLU A 286 -5.90 40.34 -27.20
C GLU A 286 -7.43 40.36 -27.39
N TYR A 287 -7.98 39.22 -27.78
CA TYR A 287 -9.40 38.97 -27.94
C TYR A 287 -9.81 37.76 -27.10
N SER A 288 -10.87 37.91 -26.32
CA SER A 288 -11.59 36.81 -25.69
C SER A 288 -12.72 36.37 -26.60
N ILE A 289 -12.79 35.07 -26.91
CA ILE A 289 -13.81 34.46 -27.75
C ILE A 289 -14.56 33.40 -26.95
N SER A 290 -15.87 33.59 -26.78
CA SER A 290 -16.78 32.61 -26.20
C SER A 290 -17.54 31.87 -27.30
N VAL A 291 -17.70 30.57 -27.13
CA VAL A 291 -18.25 29.62 -28.10
C VAL A 291 -19.53 29.04 -27.54
N TYR A 292 -20.58 29.01 -28.34
CA TYR A 292 -21.90 28.61 -27.89
C TYR A 292 -22.47 27.44 -28.70
N ILE A 293 -23.09 26.50 -27.99
CA ILE A 293 -23.89 25.40 -28.55
C ILE A 293 -25.34 25.62 -28.12
N ALA A 294 -26.25 25.73 -29.08
CA ALA A 294 -27.68 25.98 -28.84
C ALA A 294 -27.96 27.15 -27.87
N GLY A 295 -27.12 28.21 -27.92
CA GLY A 295 -27.25 29.39 -27.07
C GLY A 295 -26.61 29.28 -25.68
N VAL A 296 -25.89 28.20 -25.39
CA VAL A 296 -25.18 27.97 -24.12
C VAL A 296 -23.68 28.11 -24.32
N GLU A 297 -22.98 28.85 -23.46
CA GLU A 297 -21.53 28.96 -23.53
C GLU A 297 -20.86 27.61 -23.20
N SER A 298 -20.24 27.02 -24.20
CA SER A 298 -19.65 25.68 -24.18
C SER A 298 -18.13 25.70 -24.28
N GLY A 299 -17.52 26.84 -24.60
CA GLY A 299 -16.07 27.00 -24.63
C GLY A 299 -15.68 28.48 -24.60
N SER A 300 -14.45 28.76 -24.20
CA SER A 300 -13.89 30.10 -24.25
C SER A 300 -12.39 30.00 -24.53
N LEU A 301 -11.86 30.96 -25.29
CA LEU A 301 -10.43 31.06 -25.58
C LEU A 301 -10.01 32.52 -25.61
N VAL A 302 -8.76 32.76 -25.20
CA VAL A 302 -8.11 34.06 -25.35
C VAL A 302 -7.02 33.94 -26.40
N VAL A 303 -7.00 34.87 -27.35
CA VAL A 303 -6.07 34.84 -28.47
C VAL A 303 -5.63 36.26 -28.81
N THR A 304 -4.33 36.44 -28.98
CA THR A 304 -3.74 37.72 -29.40
C THR A 304 -3.45 37.70 -30.88
N THR A 305 -4.03 38.65 -31.63
CA THR A 305 -3.69 38.89 -33.04
C THR A 305 -2.21 39.25 -33.16
N LEU A 306 -1.59 38.85 -34.27
CA LEU A 306 -0.15 39.04 -34.43
C LEU A 306 0.20 40.50 -34.72
N GLY A 307 1.48 40.86 -34.52
CA GLY A 307 2.05 42.02 -35.20
C GLY A 307 2.44 41.63 -36.63
N GLN A 308 2.15 42.46 -37.62
CA GLN A 308 2.66 42.26 -38.98
C GLN A 308 3.50 43.48 -39.34
N SER A 309 4.78 43.27 -39.67
CA SER A 309 5.65 44.37 -40.09
C SER A 309 5.90 44.37 -41.59
N SER A 310 5.83 43.21 -42.28
CA SER A 310 6.02 43.13 -43.74
C SER A 310 5.34 41.90 -44.35
N LEU A 311 4.73 42.05 -45.53
CA LEU A 311 4.17 40.98 -46.34
C LEU A 311 4.40 41.30 -47.82
N TRP A 312 4.93 40.32 -48.54
CA TRP A 312 5.09 40.34 -49.98
C TRP A 312 4.21 39.23 -50.55
N ASP A 313 3.07 39.64 -51.11
CA ASP A 313 2.18 38.75 -51.88
C ASP A 313 2.54 38.87 -53.36
N PHE A 314 3.10 37.80 -53.92
CA PHE A 314 3.52 37.74 -55.31
C PHE A 314 2.36 37.45 -56.27
N THR A 315 1.19 37.05 -55.74
CA THR A 315 0.02 36.74 -56.57
C THR A 315 -0.67 38.00 -57.09
N THR A 316 -0.45 39.15 -56.44
CA THR A 316 -1.08 40.43 -56.77
C THR A 316 -0.02 41.53 -56.92
N GLY A 317 -0.10 42.33 -57.99
CA GLY A 317 0.78 43.50 -58.19
C GLY A 317 2.19 43.22 -58.72
N TRP A 318 2.70 41.98 -58.64
CA TRP A 318 3.99 41.59 -59.23
C TRP A 318 3.79 41.12 -60.67
N GLN A 319 4.64 41.58 -61.60
CA GLN A 319 4.60 41.19 -63.02
C GLN A 319 5.75 40.23 -63.35
N PRO A 320 5.61 39.34 -64.36
CA PRO A 320 6.68 38.43 -64.75
C PRO A 320 7.97 39.16 -65.11
N VAL A 321 9.07 38.79 -64.47
CA VAL A 321 10.38 39.45 -64.58
C VAL A 321 11.51 38.51 -64.14
N SER A 322 12.70 38.67 -64.68
CA SER A 322 13.90 37.91 -64.30
C SER A 322 15.02 38.85 -63.87
N TRP A 323 15.59 38.61 -62.69
CA TRP A 323 16.71 39.38 -62.16
C TRP A 323 18.02 38.58 -62.25
N GLU A 324 19.07 39.23 -62.76
CA GLU A 324 20.44 38.66 -62.86
C GLU A 324 21.44 39.37 -61.93
N THR A 325 20.98 40.33 -61.16
CA THR A 325 21.72 41.08 -60.14
C THR A 325 20.79 41.38 -58.99
N ASP A 326 21.32 41.57 -57.79
CA ASP A 326 20.53 41.92 -56.61
C ASP A 326 19.64 43.13 -56.86
N GLN A 327 18.39 43.08 -56.38
CA GLN A 327 17.42 44.17 -56.46
C GLN A 327 16.63 44.25 -55.16
N THR A 328 16.33 45.47 -54.70
CA THR A 328 15.44 45.69 -53.56
C THR A 328 14.14 46.34 -54.03
N ILE A 329 13.01 45.70 -53.71
CA ILE A 329 11.67 46.12 -54.10
C ILE A 329 10.80 46.05 -52.85
N ASP A 330 10.17 47.17 -52.48
CA ASP A 330 9.29 47.29 -51.31
C ASP A 330 9.87 46.68 -50.02
N GLY A 331 11.17 46.87 -49.79
CA GLY A 331 11.89 46.36 -48.62
C GLY A 331 12.36 44.90 -48.71
N LEU A 332 11.95 44.14 -49.74
CA LEU A 332 12.45 42.80 -50.04
C LEU A 332 13.65 42.89 -50.99
N THR A 333 14.79 42.39 -50.56
CA THR A 333 15.99 42.25 -51.39
C THR A 333 16.02 40.87 -52.02
N ILE A 334 15.93 40.82 -53.34
CA ILE A 334 16.14 39.63 -54.17
C ILE A 334 17.63 39.46 -54.40
N LEU A 335 18.20 38.33 -53.98
CA LEU A 335 19.63 38.02 -54.15
C LEU A 335 19.83 37.18 -55.42
N ALA A 336 20.30 37.81 -56.49
CA ALA A 336 20.43 37.20 -57.82
C ALA A 336 21.79 37.52 -58.45
N ALA A 337 22.29 36.60 -59.27
CA ALA A 337 23.54 36.79 -60.00
C ALA A 337 23.44 36.18 -61.40
N SER A 338 24.30 36.63 -62.32
CA SER A 338 24.39 36.07 -63.68
C SER A 338 24.54 34.54 -63.65
N GLY A 339 23.60 33.82 -64.25
CA GLY A 339 23.54 32.35 -64.24
C GLY A 339 22.90 31.73 -62.99
N LYS A 340 22.44 32.57 -62.05
CA LYS A 340 21.75 32.26 -60.79
C LYS A 340 20.59 33.23 -60.58
N ASN A 341 19.79 33.38 -61.63
CA ASN A 341 18.67 34.32 -61.68
C ASN A 341 17.57 33.93 -60.68
N VAL A 342 16.79 34.92 -60.27
CA VAL A 342 15.52 34.77 -59.53
C VAL A 342 14.43 35.44 -60.36
N GLU A 343 13.23 34.88 -60.41
CA GLU A 343 12.21 35.29 -61.37
C GLU A 343 10.82 35.35 -60.74
N ILE A 344 9.96 36.26 -61.22
CA ILE A 344 8.50 36.14 -61.07
C ILE A 344 7.96 35.46 -62.32
N ARG A 345 7.14 34.43 -62.14
CA ARG A 345 6.56 33.64 -63.24
C ARG A 345 5.06 33.48 -63.04
N GLU A 346 4.36 33.21 -64.14
CA GLU A 346 2.94 32.86 -64.12
C GLU A 346 2.77 31.37 -63.80
N ASP A 347 1.91 31.05 -62.83
CA ASP A 347 1.49 29.69 -62.54
C ASP A 347 0.24 29.35 -63.36
N ALA A 348 0.35 28.35 -64.23
CA ALA A 348 -0.76 27.87 -65.03
C ALA A 348 -1.80 27.09 -64.20
N ASP A 349 -1.41 26.50 -63.07
CA ASP A 349 -2.26 25.63 -62.25
C ASP A 349 -3.18 26.46 -61.33
N TYR A 350 -2.68 27.59 -60.81
CA TYR A 350 -3.42 28.46 -59.88
C TYR A 350 -3.82 29.83 -60.48
N GLY A 351 -3.40 30.13 -61.72
CA GLY A 351 -3.77 31.35 -62.43
C GLY A 351 -3.24 32.64 -61.78
N CYS A 352 -2.15 32.55 -61.02
CA CYS A 352 -1.53 33.68 -60.33
C CYS A 352 -0.01 33.68 -60.48
N ASN A 353 0.63 34.80 -60.12
CA ASN A 353 2.08 34.94 -60.18
C ASN A 353 2.75 34.38 -58.91
N TYR A 354 4.01 33.95 -59.04
CA TYR A 354 4.82 33.43 -57.94
C TYR A 354 6.29 33.77 -58.12
N LEU A 355 7.04 33.76 -57.02
CA LEU A 355 8.49 33.88 -56.99
C LEU A 355 9.16 32.51 -57.16
N ASP A 356 10.05 32.42 -58.16
CA ASP A 356 10.85 31.25 -58.52
C ASP A 356 12.34 31.53 -58.20
N LEU A 357 12.91 30.83 -57.22
CA LEU A 357 14.34 30.93 -56.89
C LEU A 357 15.24 30.15 -57.89
N ARG A 358 14.64 29.44 -58.85
CA ARG A 358 15.28 28.75 -59.99
C ARG A 358 16.27 27.64 -59.60
N GLY A 359 16.26 27.22 -58.34
CA GLY A 359 17.02 26.08 -57.80
C GLY A 359 17.70 26.37 -56.47
N LYS A 360 18.54 25.44 -56.01
CA LYS A 360 19.29 25.53 -54.74
C LYS A 360 20.05 26.87 -54.59
N SER A 361 19.97 27.44 -53.39
CA SER A 361 20.68 28.66 -53.00
C SER A 361 22.18 28.44 -52.75
N THR A 362 22.98 29.49 -52.94
CA THR A 362 24.42 29.46 -52.67
C THR A 362 24.67 29.87 -51.21
N VAL A 363 25.01 28.90 -50.36
CA VAL A 363 25.20 29.10 -48.90
C VAL A 363 26.51 28.45 -48.45
N LYS A 364 27.25 29.13 -47.58
CA LYS A 364 28.36 28.54 -46.83
C LYS A 364 27.92 28.28 -45.39
N GLU A 365 28.49 27.25 -44.78
CA GLU A 365 28.14 26.86 -43.41
C GLU A 365 28.33 28.02 -42.42
N GLY A 366 27.27 28.33 -41.66
CA GLY A 366 27.26 29.44 -40.69
C GLY A 366 27.13 30.85 -41.29
N GLU A 367 27.09 31.01 -42.61
CA GLU A 367 26.96 32.32 -43.27
C GLU A 367 25.57 32.52 -43.90
N ALA A 368 25.21 33.78 -44.14
CA ALA A 368 24.01 34.13 -44.90
C ALA A 368 24.10 33.64 -46.37
N PRO A 369 22.97 33.30 -47.00
CA PRO A 369 22.94 32.97 -48.42
C PRO A 369 23.41 34.17 -49.26
N SER A 370 24.18 33.90 -50.32
CA SER A 370 24.70 34.96 -51.22
C SER A 370 23.92 35.10 -52.53
N GLN A 371 23.18 34.07 -52.96
CA GLN A 371 22.46 34.03 -54.23
C GLN A 371 21.26 33.09 -54.17
N ARG A 372 20.25 33.35 -55.00
CA ARG A 372 18.96 32.61 -55.07
C ARG A 372 18.28 32.55 -53.72
N ALA A 373 18.15 33.70 -53.10
CA ALA A 373 17.56 33.89 -51.78
C ALA A 373 16.86 35.24 -51.75
N VAL A 374 16.08 35.48 -50.71
CA VAL A 374 15.51 36.80 -50.43
C VAL A 374 15.89 37.26 -49.04
N GLN A 375 16.01 38.57 -48.85
CA GLN A 375 16.43 39.17 -47.60
C GLN A 375 15.59 40.40 -47.27
N PHE A 376 15.22 40.58 -46.01
CA PHE A 376 14.53 41.77 -45.50
C PHE A 376 14.98 42.10 -44.08
N SER A 377 14.67 43.32 -43.63
CA SER A 377 14.99 43.78 -42.27
C SER A 377 13.79 43.64 -41.34
N VAL A 378 14.05 43.23 -40.10
CA VAL A 378 13.05 43.03 -39.04
C VAL A 378 13.50 43.75 -37.77
N VAL A 379 12.58 44.02 -36.84
CA VAL A 379 12.88 44.55 -35.51
C VAL A 379 12.35 43.59 -34.46
N GLY A 380 13.26 43.03 -33.65
CA GLY A 380 12.90 42.04 -32.64
C GLY A 380 12.62 40.66 -33.24
N GLU A 381 12.21 39.73 -32.38
CA GLU A 381 11.90 38.36 -32.77
C GLU A 381 10.55 38.23 -33.51
N GLY A 382 10.44 37.16 -34.29
CA GLY A 382 9.26 36.95 -35.12
C GLY A 382 9.26 35.62 -35.87
N VAL A 383 8.20 35.41 -36.64
CA VAL A 383 7.98 34.21 -37.44
C VAL A 383 7.82 34.58 -38.91
N ILE A 384 8.50 33.83 -39.77
CA ILE A 384 8.34 33.90 -41.22
C ILE A 384 7.21 32.95 -41.62
N ALA A 385 6.22 33.42 -42.38
CA ALA A 385 5.25 32.57 -43.06
C ALA A 385 5.50 32.59 -44.57
N ILE A 386 5.46 31.42 -45.21
CA ILE A 386 5.69 31.29 -46.66
C ILE A 386 4.56 30.43 -47.24
N ASP A 387 3.69 31.02 -48.06
CA ASP A 387 2.70 30.27 -48.85
C ASP A 387 3.39 29.74 -50.12
N CYS A 388 3.45 28.42 -50.27
CA CYS A 388 4.23 27.80 -51.32
C CYS A 388 3.77 26.37 -51.65
N TYR A 389 4.37 25.80 -52.70
CA TYR A 389 4.53 24.36 -52.85
C TYR A 389 5.79 24.01 -53.64
N ALA A 390 6.17 22.74 -53.63
CA ALA A 390 7.28 22.20 -54.39
C ALA A 390 6.89 21.02 -55.30
N ASN A 391 7.61 20.86 -56.42
CA ASN A 391 7.41 19.78 -57.40
C ASN A 391 8.07 18.46 -56.92
N GLY A 392 7.68 17.99 -55.74
CA GLY A 392 8.18 16.77 -55.08
C GLY A 392 8.55 17.01 -53.61
N ALA A 393 8.53 15.93 -52.81
CA ALA A 393 8.85 15.95 -51.38
C ALA A 393 10.35 16.16 -51.10
N GLY A 394 10.68 16.45 -49.84
CA GLY A 394 12.04 16.56 -49.30
C GLY A 394 12.78 17.85 -49.66
N ARG A 395 12.05 18.96 -49.88
CA ARG A 395 12.62 20.25 -50.30
C ARG A 395 12.37 21.28 -49.20
N ASN A 396 13.43 21.90 -48.69
CA ASN A 396 13.34 22.65 -47.44
C ASN A 396 13.63 24.15 -47.60
N PHE A 397 12.93 24.94 -46.79
CA PHE A 397 13.27 26.32 -46.51
C PHE A 397 14.12 26.45 -45.25
N TYR A 398 14.93 27.50 -45.25
CA TYR A 398 15.75 27.93 -44.13
C TYR A 398 15.71 29.45 -44.00
N ALA A 399 15.94 29.94 -42.79
CA ALA A 399 16.07 31.37 -42.51
C ALA A 399 17.37 31.66 -41.77
N HIS A 400 18.25 32.47 -42.34
CA HIS A 400 19.45 32.95 -41.65
C HIS A 400 19.19 34.31 -41.01
N VAL A 401 19.53 34.45 -39.73
CA VAL A 401 19.43 35.70 -38.98
C VAL A 401 20.83 36.21 -38.66
N ASP A 402 21.20 37.35 -39.26
CA ASP A 402 22.56 37.89 -39.17
C ASP A 402 22.97 38.26 -37.74
N ALA A 403 22.08 38.88 -36.96
CA ALA A 403 22.32 39.28 -35.59
C ALA A 403 22.59 38.10 -34.65
N LEU A 404 22.14 36.90 -35.02
CA LEU A 404 22.35 35.66 -34.26
C LEU A 404 23.47 34.79 -34.86
N GLY A 405 23.93 35.09 -36.06
CA GLY A 405 24.92 34.29 -36.79
C GLY A 405 24.51 32.84 -37.02
N LYS A 406 23.21 32.54 -37.07
CA LYS A 406 22.69 31.17 -37.23
C LYS A 406 21.49 31.09 -38.17
N SER A 407 21.24 29.88 -38.66
CA SER A 407 20.07 29.55 -39.48
C SER A 407 19.04 28.72 -38.71
N PHE A 408 17.77 28.95 -39.02
CA PHE A 408 16.60 28.22 -38.56
C PHE A 408 16.03 27.38 -39.73
N GLY A 409 15.40 26.24 -39.43
CA GLY A 409 15.04 25.19 -40.39
C GLY A 409 15.91 23.92 -40.21
N PRO A 410 15.77 22.89 -41.06
CA PRO A 410 14.93 22.83 -42.26
C PRO A 410 13.43 22.84 -41.96
N VAL A 411 12.64 23.50 -42.82
CA VAL A 411 11.18 23.32 -42.86
C VAL A 411 10.78 22.87 -44.25
N GLU A 412 10.22 21.67 -44.35
CA GLU A 412 9.83 21.06 -45.62
C GLU A 412 8.65 21.80 -46.25
N ALA A 413 8.75 22.11 -47.55
CA ALA A 413 7.67 22.69 -48.31
C ALA A 413 6.61 21.64 -48.68
N PRO A 414 5.32 22.02 -48.67
CA PRO A 414 4.26 21.13 -49.12
C PRO A 414 4.41 20.77 -50.61
N THR A 415 3.81 19.66 -51.03
CA THR A 415 3.79 19.22 -52.43
C THR A 415 2.69 19.92 -53.23
N ALA A 416 2.78 19.87 -54.56
CA ALA A 416 1.82 20.52 -55.47
C ALA A 416 0.34 20.14 -55.20
N ASP A 417 0.07 18.90 -54.79
CA ASP A 417 -1.29 18.43 -54.45
C ASP A 417 -1.87 19.12 -53.21
N ASN A 418 -1.04 19.83 -52.43
CA ASN A 418 -1.42 20.40 -51.15
C ASN A 418 -0.72 21.75 -50.89
N ARG A 419 -0.84 22.73 -51.81
CA ARG A 419 -0.38 24.11 -51.59
C ARG A 419 -0.74 24.59 -50.18
N GLY A 420 0.22 25.14 -49.47
CA GLY A 420 0.02 25.56 -48.09
C GLY A 420 1.10 26.48 -47.56
N LYS A 421 0.88 26.97 -46.33
CA LYS A 421 1.82 27.82 -45.62
C LYS A 421 2.81 26.99 -44.82
N VAL A 422 4.07 27.37 -44.86
CA VAL A 422 5.11 26.93 -43.92
C VAL A 422 5.52 28.07 -43.00
N TYR A 423 5.91 27.74 -41.77
CA TYR A 423 6.30 28.72 -40.75
C TYR A 423 7.72 28.46 -40.26
N ILE A 424 8.54 29.50 -40.18
CA ILE A 424 9.92 29.43 -39.69
C ILE A 424 10.09 30.45 -38.56
N PRO A 425 10.13 30.03 -37.29
CA PRO A 425 10.34 30.94 -36.18
C PRO A 425 11.80 31.36 -36.08
N CYS A 426 12.00 32.63 -35.74
CA CYS A 426 13.30 33.23 -35.54
C CYS A 426 13.34 33.92 -34.16
N PRO A 427 13.38 33.15 -33.05
CA PRO A 427 13.37 33.67 -31.68
C PRO A 427 14.71 34.29 -31.26
N GLY A 428 14.67 35.13 -30.22
CA GLY A 428 15.86 35.63 -29.53
C GLY A 428 16.61 36.73 -30.27
N ILE A 429 15.98 37.37 -31.27
CA ILE A 429 16.56 38.50 -32.00
C ILE A 429 16.55 39.73 -31.08
N PRO A 430 17.71 40.23 -30.63
CA PRO A 430 17.77 41.24 -29.57
C PRO A 430 17.38 42.66 -30.03
N ALA A 431 17.41 42.93 -31.34
CA ALA A 431 17.11 44.24 -31.93
C ALA A 431 16.85 44.12 -33.46
N SER A 432 17.15 45.18 -34.24
CA SER A 432 17.05 45.14 -35.71
C SER A 432 18.01 44.12 -36.31
N ALA A 433 17.53 43.28 -37.23
CA ALA A 433 18.29 42.21 -37.87
C ALA A 433 17.90 42.07 -39.35
N LYS A 434 18.75 41.43 -40.15
CA LYS A 434 18.42 40.95 -41.49
C LYS A 434 18.11 39.47 -41.44
N VAL A 435 16.97 39.12 -42.01
CA VAL A 435 16.51 37.75 -42.18
C VAL A 435 16.65 37.39 -43.64
N SER A 436 17.35 36.29 -43.94
CA SER A 436 17.55 35.79 -45.31
C SER A 436 16.93 34.41 -45.48
N ILE A 437 15.97 34.28 -46.39
CA ILE A 437 15.27 33.04 -46.69
C ILE A 437 15.92 32.36 -47.89
N TRP A 438 16.23 31.07 -47.75
CA TRP A 438 16.89 30.29 -48.79
C TRP A 438 16.41 28.83 -48.81
N THR A 439 16.80 28.11 -49.86
CA THR A 439 16.34 26.74 -50.12
C THR A 439 17.52 25.82 -50.44
N ASP A 440 17.49 24.60 -49.90
CA ASP A 440 18.53 23.58 -50.13
C ASP A 440 18.36 22.80 -51.43
N ALA A 441 17.15 22.84 -51.98
CA ALA A 441 16.72 22.21 -53.21
C ALA A 441 15.82 23.18 -54.01
N THR A 442 15.36 22.73 -55.16
CA THR A 442 14.57 23.58 -56.06
C THR A 442 13.14 23.73 -55.52
N ILE A 443 12.77 24.85 -54.92
CA ILE A 443 11.37 25.17 -54.59
C ILE A 443 10.92 26.25 -55.57
N ASN A 444 10.00 25.88 -56.46
CA ASN A 444 9.67 26.72 -57.61
C ASN A 444 8.52 27.67 -57.31
N HIS A 445 7.55 27.35 -56.45
CA HIS A 445 6.31 28.12 -56.32
C HIS A 445 6.18 28.76 -54.95
N ILE A 446 6.61 30.02 -54.83
CA ILE A 446 6.45 30.84 -53.63
C ILE A 446 5.44 31.96 -53.92
N TYR A 447 4.26 31.90 -53.32
CA TYR A 447 3.16 32.84 -53.55
C TYR A 447 3.20 34.04 -52.64
N SER A 448 3.63 33.86 -51.39
CA SER A 448 3.83 34.98 -50.48
C SER A 448 4.89 34.69 -49.44
N ILE A 449 5.51 35.75 -48.92
CA ILE A 449 6.41 35.74 -47.78
C ILE A 449 5.96 36.83 -46.81
N GLY A 450 5.71 36.47 -45.55
CA GLY A 450 5.34 37.41 -44.49
C GLY A 450 6.26 37.29 -43.28
N TRP A 451 6.51 38.43 -42.63
CA TRP A 451 7.09 38.48 -41.29
C TRP A 451 6.05 38.95 -40.28
N TYR A 452 5.88 38.13 -39.25
CA TYR A 452 5.02 38.41 -38.12
C TYR A 452 5.87 38.63 -36.88
N GLU A 453 5.70 39.78 -36.24
CA GLU A 453 6.41 40.12 -35.00
C GLU A 453 5.76 39.39 -33.82
N GLY A 454 6.60 38.78 -32.97
CA GLY A 454 6.19 37.97 -31.82
C GLY A 454 6.74 36.54 -31.86
N ALA A 455 6.87 35.90 -30.69
CA ALA A 455 7.43 34.56 -30.56
C ALA A 455 6.55 33.43 -31.12
N GLU A 456 5.29 33.72 -31.48
CA GLU A 456 4.29 32.73 -31.91
C GLU A 456 3.95 32.85 -33.40
N ALA A 457 3.84 31.71 -34.09
CA ALA A 457 3.44 31.69 -35.49
C ALA A 457 1.91 31.85 -35.67
N PRO A 458 1.46 32.37 -36.84
CA PRO A 458 0.07 32.23 -37.29
C PRO A 458 -0.40 30.76 -37.23
N GLY A 459 -1.47 30.45 -36.48
CA GLY A 459 -2.11 29.13 -36.48
C GLY A 459 -1.36 28.00 -35.76
N GLN A 460 -0.36 28.32 -34.94
CA GLN A 460 0.34 27.29 -34.17
C GLN A 460 -0.32 27.04 -32.82
N ASN A 461 -1.16 26.01 -32.78
CA ASN A 461 -1.43 25.28 -31.54
C ASN A 461 -0.22 24.40 -31.25
N ALA A 462 0.67 24.83 -30.36
CA ALA A 462 1.69 23.93 -29.82
C ALA A 462 0.97 22.68 -29.25
N THR A 463 1.37 21.49 -29.70
CA THR A 463 0.68 20.24 -29.34
C THR A 463 0.89 19.99 -27.84
N PRO A 464 -0.17 19.83 -27.02
CA PRO A 464 0.01 19.52 -25.61
C PRO A 464 0.78 18.23 -25.44
N LEU A 465 1.78 18.23 -24.56
CA LEU A 465 2.41 16.99 -24.11
C LEU A 465 1.40 16.15 -23.33
N ASP A 466 1.48 14.82 -23.48
CA ASP A 466 0.69 13.90 -22.67
C ASP A 466 1.01 14.08 -21.18
N ALA A 467 -0.01 13.95 -20.32
CA ALA A 467 0.19 13.96 -18.87
C ALA A 467 1.12 12.80 -18.46
N PRO A 468 2.16 13.03 -17.63
CA PRO A 468 3.00 11.97 -17.11
C PRO A 468 2.16 10.92 -16.38
N VAL A 469 2.31 9.64 -16.71
CA VAL A 469 1.69 8.56 -15.92
C VAL A 469 2.56 8.32 -14.70
N VAL A 470 2.13 8.81 -13.54
CA VAL A 470 2.89 8.74 -12.28
C VAL A 470 2.44 7.52 -11.47
N THR A 471 3.40 6.86 -10.83
CA THR A 471 3.18 5.74 -9.90
C THR A 471 3.97 5.95 -8.62
N ALA A 472 3.50 5.39 -7.51
CA ALA A 472 4.17 5.38 -6.22
C ALA A 472 4.53 3.94 -5.84
N ASP A 473 5.76 3.71 -5.39
CA ASP A 473 6.25 2.40 -4.93
C ASP A 473 7.03 2.53 -3.60
N PRO A 474 6.50 2.00 -2.48
CA PRO A 474 5.15 1.44 -2.34
C PRO A 474 4.07 2.54 -2.43
N ALA A 475 2.88 2.19 -2.92
CA ALA A 475 1.74 3.11 -3.00
C ALA A 475 1.05 3.35 -1.64
N SER A 476 1.35 2.52 -0.64
CA SER A 476 0.84 2.65 0.72
C SER A 476 1.89 2.26 1.75
N VAL A 477 1.90 2.96 2.87
CA VAL A 477 2.75 2.71 4.05
C VAL A 477 1.92 2.89 5.33
N THR A 478 2.43 2.43 6.46
CA THR A 478 1.84 2.64 7.79
C THR A 478 2.63 3.69 8.56
N LYS A 479 1.96 4.45 9.43
CA LYS A 479 2.61 5.41 10.34
C LYS A 479 3.75 4.73 11.11
N GLY A 480 4.95 5.28 11.01
CA GLY A 480 6.17 4.73 11.62
C GLY A 480 7.01 3.85 10.67
N ASP A 481 6.54 3.54 9.47
CA ASP A 481 7.29 2.75 8.49
C ASP A 481 8.57 3.46 8.04
N ASN A 482 9.71 2.81 8.26
CA ASN A 482 11.02 3.35 7.89
C ASN A 482 11.49 2.82 6.52
N THR A 483 10.63 2.92 5.51
CA THR A 483 10.93 2.52 4.12
C THR A 483 10.72 3.71 3.19
N GLY A 484 11.69 4.03 2.34
CA GLY A 484 11.56 5.14 1.39
C GLY A 484 10.49 4.87 0.33
N VAL A 485 9.78 5.90 -0.09
CA VAL A 485 8.76 5.82 -1.17
C VAL A 485 9.31 6.47 -2.43
N THR A 486 9.27 5.76 -3.56
CA THR A 486 9.70 6.29 -4.85
C THR A 486 8.50 6.59 -5.74
N PHE A 487 8.41 7.82 -6.21
CA PHE A 487 7.48 8.19 -7.28
C PHE A 487 8.21 8.13 -8.63
N SER A 488 7.62 7.47 -9.61
CA SER A 488 8.21 7.31 -10.94
C SER A 488 7.20 7.55 -12.04
N TRP A 489 7.68 8.05 -13.19
CA TRP A 489 6.87 8.29 -14.37
C TRP A 489 7.60 7.85 -15.64
N ALA A 490 6.84 7.55 -16.68
CA ALA A 490 7.41 7.27 -18.00
C ALA A 490 7.92 8.57 -18.66
N ALA A 491 8.96 8.47 -19.49
CA ALA A 491 9.42 9.60 -20.28
C ALA A 491 8.35 10.00 -21.31
N VAL A 492 7.88 11.24 -21.25
CA VAL A 492 6.93 11.82 -22.20
C VAL A 492 7.71 12.23 -23.46
N PRO A 493 7.29 11.79 -24.66
CA PRO A 493 7.93 12.20 -25.91
C PRO A 493 7.96 13.73 -26.06
N ASN A 494 9.08 14.29 -26.49
CA ASN A 494 9.28 15.75 -26.64
C ASN A 494 9.26 16.56 -25.33
N ALA A 495 9.40 15.92 -24.17
CA ALA A 495 9.66 16.60 -22.89
C ALA A 495 11.17 16.74 -22.62
N ALA A 496 11.60 17.91 -22.14
CA ALA A 496 12.98 18.18 -21.73
C ALA A 496 13.22 17.94 -20.24
N THR A 497 12.29 18.37 -19.40
CA THR A 497 12.38 18.30 -17.94
C THR A 497 10.99 18.06 -17.33
N TYR A 498 10.98 17.68 -16.05
CA TYR A 498 9.76 17.45 -15.28
C TYR A 498 9.82 18.28 -14.01
N THR A 499 8.72 18.95 -13.70
CA THR A 499 8.54 19.62 -12.40
C THR A 499 7.57 18.82 -11.56
N TYR A 500 8.03 18.31 -10.42
CA TYR A 500 7.16 17.67 -9.44
C TYR A 500 6.84 18.61 -8.28
N ARG A 501 5.68 18.40 -7.67
CA ARG A 501 5.26 19.04 -6.41
C ARG A 501 4.58 18.01 -5.53
N LEU A 502 5.05 17.88 -4.30
CA LEU A 502 4.53 16.98 -3.27
C LEU A 502 4.54 17.72 -1.94
N ALA A 503 3.41 17.73 -1.24
CA ALA A 503 3.32 18.22 0.12
C ALA A 503 3.06 17.03 1.04
N LEU A 504 3.89 16.90 2.07
CA LEU A 504 3.85 15.85 3.08
C LEU A 504 3.61 16.50 4.43
N THR A 505 2.85 15.85 5.30
CA THR A 505 2.72 16.25 6.70
C THR A 505 3.46 15.24 7.53
N THR A 506 4.46 15.65 8.28
CA THR A 506 5.23 14.82 9.21
C THR A 506 4.84 15.15 10.66
N LEU A 507 5.12 14.20 11.55
CA LEU A 507 4.91 14.26 12.98
C LEU A 507 6.27 14.30 13.68
N ASN A 508 6.40 15.17 14.67
CA ASN A 508 7.52 15.20 15.62
C ASN A 508 6.94 15.21 17.05
N GLY A 509 6.65 14.03 17.59
CA GLY A 509 5.77 13.91 18.75
C GLY A 509 4.32 14.19 18.36
N GLU A 510 3.66 15.13 19.05
CA GLU A 510 2.30 15.60 18.71
C GLU A 510 2.28 16.78 17.72
N ALA A 511 3.44 17.38 17.42
CA ALA A 511 3.54 18.54 16.53
C ALA A 511 3.55 18.12 15.05
N GLU A 512 2.74 18.80 14.24
CA GLU A 512 2.68 18.64 12.78
C GLU A 512 3.65 19.58 12.08
N GLU A 513 4.40 19.06 11.12
CA GLU A 513 5.33 19.80 10.27
C GLU A 513 4.96 19.51 8.80
N VAL A 514 4.93 20.53 7.94
CA VAL A 514 4.64 20.33 6.51
C VAL A 514 5.94 20.38 5.71
N VAL A 515 6.32 19.26 5.12
CA VAL A 515 7.47 19.13 4.22
C VAL A 515 6.99 19.27 2.77
N ARG A 516 7.47 20.31 2.07
CA ARG A 516 7.15 20.53 0.65
C ARG A 516 8.35 20.19 -0.21
N LEU A 517 8.16 19.26 -1.14
CA LEU A 517 9.17 18.84 -2.11
C LEU A 517 8.75 19.33 -3.48
N SER A 518 9.56 20.19 -4.09
CA SER A 518 9.34 20.72 -5.43
C SER A 518 10.66 20.93 -6.14
N GLU A 519 10.85 20.27 -7.27
CA GLU A 519 12.08 20.39 -8.05
C GLU A 519 11.78 20.20 -9.54
N THR A 520 12.62 20.81 -10.38
CA THR A 520 12.65 20.55 -11.82
C THR A 520 13.82 19.65 -12.15
N VAL A 521 13.54 18.45 -12.63
CA VAL A 521 14.52 17.39 -12.85
C VAL A 521 14.47 16.87 -14.29
N SER A 522 15.60 16.36 -14.79
CA SER A 522 15.64 15.60 -16.06
C SER A 522 15.42 14.09 -15.85
N ALA A 523 15.55 13.61 -14.60
CA ALA A 523 15.23 12.24 -14.22
C ALA A 523 13.71 12.00 -14.18
N THR A 524 13.29 10.75 -14.38
CA THR A 524 11.87 10.38 -14.39
C THR A 524 11.40 9.74 -13.07
N ARG A 525 12.01 10.15 -11.96
CA ARG A 525 11.67 9.68 -10.61
C ARG A 525 12.11 10.66 -9.52
N MET A 526 11.47 10.57 -8.36
CA MET A 526 11.94 11.16 -7.10
C MET A 526 11.68 10.20 -5.93
N THR A 527 12.48 10.26 -4.88
CA THR A 527 12.34 9.38 -3.72
C THR A 527 12.19 10.22 -2.44
N VAL A 528 11.15 9.91 -1.67
CA VAL A 528 10.98 10.38 -0.30
C VAL A 528 11.83 9.49 0.61
N PRO A 529 12.82 10.04 1.35
CA PRO A 529 13.68 9.26 2.23
C PRO A 529 12.92 8.51 3.32
N ALA A 530 13.41 7.34 3.72
CA ALA A 530 12.80 6.48 4.74
C ALA A 530 12.53 7.21 6.08
N GLU A 531 13.44 8.08 6.50
CA GLU A 531 13.31 8.89 7.71
C GLU A 531 12.16 9.90 7.66
N THR A 532 11.84 10.41 6.46
CA THR A 532 10.68 11.29 6.24
C THR A 532 9.40 10.46 6.26
N VAL A 533 9.41 9.29 5.61
CA VAL A 533 8.26 8.37 5.57
C VAL A 533 7.88 7.90 6.98
N ALA A 534 8.86 7.57 7.82
CA ALA A 534 8.64 7.13 9.20
C ALA A 534 7.92 8.18 10.05
N ARG A 535 8.02 9.45 9.67
CA ARG A 535 7.40 10.57 10.36
C ARG A 535 6.07 10.97 9.74
N LEU A 536 5.61 10.41 8.63
CA LEU A 536 4.39 10.89 7.99
C LEU A 536 3.17 10.74 8.89
N LYS A 537 2.32 11.79 8.88
CA LYS A 537 0.99 11.73 9.46
C LYS A 537 0.14 10.77 8.61
N PRO A 538 -0.82 10.06 9.22
CA PRO A 538 -1.81 9.32 8.46
C PRO A 538 -2.59 10.24 7.51
N GLY A 539 -2.84 9.76 6.30
CA GLY A 539 -3.49 10.55 5.25
C GLY A 539 -3.07 10.11 3.86
N THR A 540 -3.63 10.77 2.85
CA THR A 540 -3.24 10.55 1.45
C THR A 540 -2.45 11.75 0.95
N TYR A 541 -1.25 11.48 0.42
CA TYR A 541 -0.35 12.48 -0.14
C TYR A 541 -0.29 12.33 -1.64
N THR A 542 -0.66 13.38 -2.36
CA THR A 542 -0.68 13.38 -3.82
C THR A 542 0.53 14.12 -4.36
N ILE A 543 1.34 13.45 -5.18
CA ILE A 543 2.34 14.10 -6.02
C ILE A 543 1.67 14.60 -7.30
N SER A 544 2.09 15.76 -7.78
CA SER A 544 1.77 16.26 -9.12
C SER A 544 3.06 16.40 -9.92
N VAL A 545 3.06 15.97 -11.18
CA VAL A 545 4.21 16.03 -12.08
C VAL A 545 3.77 16.63 -13.41
N THR A 546 4.48 17.63 -13.88
CA THR A 546 4.27 18.26 -15.19
C THR A 546 5.51 18.10 -16.05
N ALA A 547 5.34 17.86 -17.35
CA ALA A 547 6.41 17.78 -18.32
C ALA A 547 6.56 19.13 -19.03
N ALA A 548 7.78 19.67 -19.06
CA ALA A 548 8.12 20.85 -19.83
C ALA A 548 8.61 20.44 -21.22
N ALA A 549 8.22 21.20 -22.24
CA ALA A 549 8.55 20.89 -23.62
C ALA A 549 10.05 21.07 -23.92
N VAL A 550 10.59 20.24 -24.81
CA VAL A 550 11.92 20.49 -25.43
C VAL A 550 11.93 21.75 -26.28
N SER A 551 10.76 22.18 -26.72
CA SER A 551 10.55 23.39 -27.49
C SER A 551 9.14 23.90 -27.20
N ASP A 552 9.07 24.97 -26.40
CA ASP A 552 7.82 25.68 -26.09
C ASP A 552 7.14 26.27 -27.34
N TYR A 553 7.85 26.25 -28.48
CA TYR A 553 7.35 26.58 -29.80
C TYR A 553 6.50 25.43 -30.39
N LEU A 554 6.96 24.18 -30.35
CA LEU A 554 6.26 23.04 -30.97
C LEU A 554 5.25 22.36 -30.02
N TYR A 555 5.51 22.37 -28.72
CA TYR A 555 4.73 21.64 -27.72
C TYR A 555 4.38 22.50 -26.51
N LYS A 556 3.18 22.35 -25.97
CA LYS A 556 2.78 22.97 -24.69
C LYS A 556 3.16 22.06 -23.54
N PRO A 557 3.51 22.60 -22.35
CA PRO A 557 3.68 21.80 -21.15
C PRO A 557 2.49 20.88 -20.91
N SER A 558 2.74 19.71 -20.35
CA SER A 558 1.67 18.73 -20.11
C SER A 558 0.70 19.21 -19.02
N PRO A 559 -0.55 18.72 -19.02
CA PRO A 559 -1.35 18.64 -17.79
C PRO A 559 -0.59 17.87 -16.70
N ALA A 560 -0.99 18.07 -15.44
CA ALA A 560 -0.35 17.38 -14.32
C ALA A 560 -0.75 15.90 -14.29
N GLY A 561 0.25 15.02 -14.31
CA GLY A 561 0.11 13.64 -13.88
C GLY A 561 0.13 13.55 -12.36
N THR A 562 -0.68 12.66 -11.78
CA THR A 562 -0.77 12.51 -10.32
C THR A 562 -0.64 11.07 -9.88
N ALA A 563 -0.09 10.88 -8.68
CA ALA A 563 -0.11 9.61 -7.96
C ALA A 563 -0.32 9.88 -6.47
N ALA A 564 -0.99 8.96 -5.79
CA ALA A 564 -1.25 9.02 -4.37
C ALA A 564 -0.33 8.06 -3.60
N LEU A 565 0.16 8.51 -2.46
CA LEU A 565 0.74 7.70 -1.39
C LEU A 565 -0.25 7.72 -0.22
N THR A 566 -0.73 6.55 0.21
CA THR A 566 -1.57 6.44 1.40
C THR A 566 -0.75 6.05 2.61
N VAL A 567 -0.85 6.83 3.69
CA VAL A 567 -0.26 6.52 5.00
C VAL A 567 -1.39 6.13 5.94
N ALA A 568 -1.46 4.87 6.33
CA ALA A 568 -2.44 4.38 7.30
C ALA A 568 -2.04 4.74 8.74
N ASP A 569 -3.00 4.99 9.64
CA ASP A 569 -2.71 5.20 11.07
C ASP A 569 -2.37 3.89 11.79
N THR A 570 -1.87 4.03 13.00
CA THR A 570 -1.46 2.97 13.93
C THR A 570 -2.49 1.85 13.99
N LYS A 571 -2.05 0.61 13.78
CA LYS A 571 -2.88 -0.58 13.95
C LYS A 571 -3.28 -0.74 15.42
N LEU A 572 -4.58 -0.95 15.68
CA LEU A 572 -5.06 -1.17 17.04
C LEU A 572 -4.41 -2.39 17.70
N ALA A 573 -4.25 -2.34 19.03
CA ALA A 573 -3.73 -3.48 19.79
C ALA A 573 -4.69 -4.69 19.72
N ALA A 574 -4.14 -5.90 19.59
CA ALA A 574 -4.94 -7.11 19.58
C ALA A 574 -5.66 -7.31 20.94
N PRO A 575 -6.98 -7.58 20.94
CA PRO A 575 -7.72 -7.88 22.16
C PRO A 575 -7.12 -9.06 22.95
N ALA A 576 -6.90 -8.89 24.25
CA ALA A 576 -6.48 -9.99 25.12
C ALA A 576 -7.69 -10.85 25.53
N VAL A 577 -8.10 -11.76 24.64
CA VAL A 577 -9.32 -12.56 24.83
C VAL A 577 -9.14 -13.65 25.90
N LYS A 578 -10.12 -13.75 26.80
CA LYS A 578 -10.25 -14.79 27.83
C LYS A 578 -11.60 -15.47 27.67
N VAL A 579 -11.68 -16.75 28.02
CA VAL A 579 -12.91 -17.55 27.89
C VAL A 579 -13.24 -18.17 29.24
N THR A 580 -14.48 -17.99 29.70
CA THR A 580 -14.93 -18.49 31.00
C THR A 580 -16.30 -19.18 30.86
N PRO A 581 -16.40 -20.48 31.19
CA PRO A 581 -15.29 -21.40 31.48
C PRO A 581 -14.48 -21.71 30.22
N ALA A 582 -13.15 -21.81 30.34
CA ALA A 582 -12.26 -22.18 29.22
C ALA A 582 -12.39 -23.66 28.81
N LYS A 583 -13.04 -24.48 29.65
CA LYS A 583 -13.25 -25.91 29.45
C LYS A 583 -14.67 -26.30 29.85
N VAL A 584 -15.34 -27.07 29.00
CA VAL A 584 -16.70 -27.60 29.21
C VAL A 584 -16.77 -29.07 28.78
N THR A 585 -17.75 -29.81 29.29
CA THR A 585 -17.96 -31.21 28.92
C THR A 585 -18.98 -31.29 27.78
N ARG A 586 -18.78 -32.23 26.85
CA ARG A 586 -19.70 -32.44 25.72
C ARG A 586 -21.11 -32.75 26.23
N GLY A 587 -22.08 -31.99 25.73
CA GLY A 587 -23.47 -32.10 26.14
C GLY A 587 -23.84 -31.28 27.38
N ASP A 588 -22.89 -30.62 28.04
CA ASP A 588 -23.18 -29.68 29.12
C ASP A 588 -23.95 -28.47 28.56
N GLN A 589 -25.08 -28.16 29.20
CA GLN A 589 -25.81 -26.91 28.94
C GLN A 589 -25.19 -25.76 29.73
N THR A 590 -23.94 -25.45 29.42
CA THR A 590 -23.16 -24.40 30.08
C THR A 590 -22.95 -23.23 29.13
N GLU A 591 -23.35 -22.02 29.54
CA GLU A 591 -23.01 -20.80 28.78
C GLU A 591 -21.52 -20.51 28.92
N VAL A 592 -20.90 -20.08 27.82
CA VAL A 592 -19.47 -19.71 27.78
C VAL A 592 -19.37 -18.25 27.40
N THR A 593 -18.64 -17.47 28.19
CA THR A 593 -18.41 -16.04 27.93
C THR A 593 -16.97 -15.80 27.51
N ALA A 594 -16.78 -15.23 26.32
CA ALA A 594 -15.53 -14.61 25.91
C ALA A 594 -15.50 -13.16 26.41
N SER A 595 -14.37 -12.71 26.95
CA SER A 595 -14.19 -11.35 27.48
C SER A 595 -12.79 -10.83 27.17
N TRP A 596 -12.66 -9.54 26.91
CA TRP A 596 -11.38 -8.87 26.67
C TRP A 596 -11.36 -7.51 27.37
N ASP A 597 -10.17 -6.94 27.53
CA ASP A 597 -10.04 -5.56 28.01
C ASP A 597 -10.36 -4.58 26.87
N ALA A 598 -10.89 -3.41 27.19
CA ALA A 598 -11.18 -2.39 26.18
C ALA A 598 -9.88 -1.95 25.47
N VAL A 599 -9.86 -2.05 24.14
CA VAL A 599 -8.76 -1.58 23.29
C VAL A 599 -8.92 -0.07 23.07
N ASP A 600 -7.87 0.69 23.36
CA ASP A 600 -7.86 2.14 23.19
C ASP A 600 -8.07 2.52 21.71
N GLY A 601 -8.97 3.46 21.45
CA GLY A 601 -9.38 3.84 20.09
C GLY A 601 -10.36 2.89 19.37
N ALA A 602 -10.79 1.78 19.99
CA ALA A 602 -11.78 0.86 19.40
C ALA A 602 -13.23 1.30 19.65
N ALA A 603 -14.06 1.33 18.61
CA ALA A 603 -15.51 1.58 18.71
C ALA A 603 -16.34 0.29 18.81
N SER A 604 -15.86 -0.81 18.23
CA SER A 604 -16.56 -2.11 18.25
C SER A 604 -15.57 -3.26 18.12
N TYR A 605 -16.07 -4.48 18.21
CA TYR A 605 -15.30 -5.71 18.07
C TYR A 605 -16.06 -6.69 17.19
N ASP A 606 -15.36 -7.27 16.22
CA ASP A 606 -15.89 -8.40 15.45
C ASP A 606 -15.45 -9.70 16.11
N VAL A 607 -16.44 -10.47 16.58
CA VAL A 607 -16.24 -11.73 17.29
C VAL A 607 -16.66 -12.87 16.38
N SER A 608 -15.77 -13.82 16.13
CA SER A 608 -16.10 -15.07 15.44
C SER A 608 -15.84 -16.27 16.34
N PHE A 609 -16.77 -17.22 16.31
CA PHE A 609 -16.66 -18.50 16.99
C PHE A 609 -16.40 -19.61 15.97
N ASN A 610 -15.28 -20.32 16.15
CA ASN A 610 -14.82 -21.45 15.35
C ASN A 610 -14.80 -21.21 13.83
N GLY A 611 -14.35 -20.02 13.40
CA GLY A 611 -14.32 -19.64 11.98
C GLY A 611 -15.71 -19.40 11.36
N GLY A 612 -16.76 -19.29 12.18
CA GLY A 612 -18.09 -18.89 11.76
C GLY A 612 -18.17 -17.40 11.38
N ALA A 613 -19.37 -16.96 11.00
CA ALA A 613 -19.62 -15.55 10.67
C ALA A 613 -19.29 -14.64 11.87
N SER A 614 -18.61 -13.52 11.58
CA SER A 614 -18.29 -12.53 12.60
C SER A 614 -19.54 -11.75 13.02
N GLU A 615 -19.69 -11.56 14.33
CA GLU A 615 -20.73 -10.71 14.93
C GLU A 615 -20.08 -9.45 15.52
N ASN A 616 -20.64 -8.29 15.17
CA ASN A 616 -20.16 -7.01 15.66
C ASN A 616 -20.78 -6.68 17.02
N VAL A 617 -19.95 -6.39 18.02
CA VAL A 617 -20.36 -6.00 19.37
C VAL A 617 -19.66 -4.72 19.84
N THR A 618 -20.35 -3.90 20.63
CA THR A 618 -19.77 -2.67 21.21
C THR A 618 -19.32 -2.85 22.66
N GLY A 619 -19.71 -3.94 23.31
CA GLY A 619 -19.23 -4.32 24.64
C GLY A 619 -17.93 -5.12 24.58
N THR A 620 -17.31 -5.35 25.74
CA THR A 620 -16.05 -6.10 25.87
C THR A 620 -16.23 -7.56 26.26
N SER A 621 -17.41 -8.12 25.95
CA SER A 621 -17.73 -9.52 26.20
C SER A 621 -18.74 -10.06 25.18
N TYR A 622 -18.65 -11.35 24.90
CA TYR A 622 -19.53 -12.08 24.01
C TYR A 622 -19.93 -13.43 24.63
N THR A 623 -21.22 -13.75 24.64
CA THR A 623 -21.74 -14.98 25.25
C THR A 623 -22.13 -16.00 24.17
N ILE A 624 -21.52 -17.17 24.24
CA ILE A 624 -21.89 -18.35 23.47
C ILE A 624 -22.98 -19.09 24.25
N ALA A 625 -24.18 -19.14 23.67
CA ALA A 625 -25.35 -19.72 24.31
C ALA A 625 -25.14 -21.21 24.67
N ALA A 626 -25.68 -21.64 25.80
CA ALA A 626 -25.58 -23.01 26.30
C ALA A 626 -26.07 -24.07 25.30
N ALA A 627 -27.09 -23.75 24.49
CA ALA A 627 -27.58 -24.64 23.44
C ALA A 627 -26.56 -24.86 22.32
N THR A 628 -25.82 -23.81 21.95
CA THR A 628 -24.71 -23.91 20.99
C THR A 628 -23.57 -24.73 21.56
N VAL A 629 -23.19 -24.48 22.81
CA VAL A 629 -22.13 -25.23 23.52
C VAL A 629 -22.47 -26.72 23.66
N ALA A 630 -23.72 -27.05 24.02
CA ALA A 630 -24.17 -28.44 24.14
C ALA A 630 -24.14 -29.22 22.81
N GLY A 631 -24.22 -28.51 21.67
CA GLY A 631 -24.15 -29.08 20.33
C GLY A 631 -22.71 -29.32 19.82
N LEU A 632 -21.69 -28.85 20.54
CA LEU A 632 -20.29 -28.99 20.13
C LEU A 632 -19.79 -30.43 20.36
N ALA A 633 -19.06 -30.98 19.39
CA ALA A 633 -18.29 -32.20 19.58
C ALA A 633 -17.08 -31.94 20.49
N ALA A 634 -16.44 -32.98 21.02
CA ALA A 634 -15.18 -32.76 21.72
C ALA A 634 -14.10 -32.21 20.77
N GLY A 635 -13.32 -31.26 21.25
CA GLY A 635 -12.30 -30.55 20.48
C GLY A 635 -12.05 -29.15 21.01
N GLU A 636 -11.14 -28.45 20.36
CA GLU A 636 -10.87 -27.04 20.63
C GLU A 636 -11.63 -26.17 19.64
N TYR A 637 -12.31 -25.15 20.17
CA TYR A 637 -13.06 -24.19 19.39
C TYR A 637 -12.40 -22.82 19.57
N ALA A 638 -11.92 -22.26 18.47
CA ALA A 638 -11.27 -20.96 18.47
C ALA A 638 -12.30 -19.84 18.64
N ILE A 639 -11.99 -18.84 19.45
CA ILE A 639 -12.72 -17.57 19.52
C ILE A 639 -11.74 -16.52 19.07
N SER A 640 -12.12 -15.73 18.06
CA SER A 640 -11.31 -14.65 17.51
C SER A 640 -12.06 -13.34 17.68
N VAL A 641 -11.38 -12.33 18.22
CA VAL A 641 -11.90 -10.99 18.43
C VAL A 641 -10.99 -9.99 17.75
N VAL A 642 -11.52 -9.21 16.83
CA VAL A 642 -10.82 -8.13 16.14
C VAL A 642 -11.40 -6.80 16.63
N ALA A 643 -10.55 -5.91 17.14
CA ALA A 643 -10.98 -4.56 17.51
C ALA A 643 -11.08 -3.68 16.27
N ASN A 644 -12.24 -3.04 16.12
CA ASN A 644 -12.53 -2.13 15.04
C ASN A 644 -12.41 -0.68 15.53
N PRO A 645 -11.68 0.17 14.82
CA PRO A 645 -11.41 1.53 15.27
C PRO A 645 -12.63 2.43 15.20
N ALA A 646 -12.68 3.40 16.11
CA ALA A 646 -13.64 4.51 16.06
C ALA A 646 -13.31 5.51 14.96
N ASP A 647 -12.02 5.63 14.64
CA ASP A 647 -11.49 6.43 13.54
C ASP A 647 -11.26 5.55 12.31
N ALA A 648 -11.91 5.88 11.20
CA ALA A 648 -11.80 5.11 9.95
C ALA A 648 -10.38 5.13 9.33
N SER A 649 -9.49 6.02 9.78
CA SER A 649 -8.10 6.09 9.33
C SER A 649 -7.16 5.10 10.04
N ALA A 650 -7.58 4.55 11.18
CA ALA A 650 -6.85 3.50 11.90
C ALA A 650 -7.15 2.11 11.34
N GLN A 651 -6.22 1.18 11.52
CA GLN A 651 -6.40 -0.21 11.10
C GLN A 651 -6.98 -1.05 12.23
N ALA A 652 -7.89 -1.95 11.88
CA ALA A 652 -8.39 -2.97 12.79
C ALA A 652 -7.23 -3.78 13.39
N SER A 653 -7.40 -4.25 14.61
CA SER A 653 -6.34 -4.98 15.31
C SER A 653 -6.04 -6.31 14.63
N ASP A 654 -4.90 -6.90 14.97
CA ASP A 654 -4.78 -8.36 14.80
C ASP A 654 -5.84 -9.07 15.65
N ALA A 655 -6.21 -10.28 15.22
CA ALA A 655 -7.14 -11.11 15.96
C ALA A 655 -6.56 -11.48 17.33
N GLY A 656 -7.24 -11.06 18.39
CA GLY A 656 -7.10 -11.64 19.71
C GLY A 656 -7.76 -13.01 19.73
N THR A 657 -7.00 -14.06 20.05
CA THR A 657 -7.55 -15.43 20.02
C THR A 657 -7.56 -16.07 21.40
N ALA A 658 -8.63 -16.78 21.70
CA ALA A 658 -8.71 -17.70 22.82
C ALA A 658 -9.34 -19.02 22.38
N ARG A 659 -9.32 -20.04 23.23
CA ARG A 659 -9.85 -21.37 22.92
C ARG A 659 -10.82 -21.82 24.00
N LEU A 660 -11.96 -22.33 23.57
CA LEU A 660 -12.85 -23.15 24.38
C LEU A 660 -12.49 -24.62 24.15
N THR A 661 -12.14 -25.33 25.21
CA THR A 661 -11.94 -26.79 25.16
C THR A 661 -13.25 -27.49 25.49
N VAL A 662 -13.85 -28.18 24.54
CA VAL A 662 -14.93 -29.12 24.80
C VAL A 662 -14.29 -30.50 24.96
N VAL A 663 -14.33 -31.07 26.16
CA VAL A 663 -13.90 -32.45 26.35
C VAL A 663 -15.08 -33.38 26.13
N GLU A 664 -14.84 -34.60 25.64
CA GLU A 664 -15.87 -35.63 25.68
C GLU A 664 -16.40 -35.73 27.13
N ALA A 665 -17.69 -36.04 27.27
CA ALA A 665 -18.17 -36.56 28.53
C ALA A 665 -17.27 -37.72 28.91
N SER A 666 -16.45 -37.53 29.93
CA SER A 666 -15.68 -38.62 30.51
C SER A 666 -16.70 -39.62 31.04
N GLY A 667 -17.06 -40.61 30.22
CA GLY A 667 -17.21 -41.94 30.77
C GLY A 667 -15.93 -42.25 31.54
N PRO A 668 -16.01 -42.81 32.76
CA PRO A 668 -14.84 -43.01 33.60
C PRO A 668 -13.77 -43.74 32.79
N GLY A 669 -12.57 -43.15 32.79
CA GLY A 669 -11.43 -43.67 32.05
C GLY A 669 -11.19 -45.14 32.42
N GLY A 670 -10.82 -45.94 31.44
CA GLY A 670 -10.60 -47.36 31.65
C GLY A 670 -9.41 -47.61 32.58
N ASP A 671 -9.67 -47.98 33.82
CA ASP A 671 -8.69 -48.46 34.78
C ASP A 671 -8.14 -49.82 34.34
N ASN A 672 -6.97 -49.82 33.72
CA ASN A 672 -6.21 -51.04 33.45
C ASN A 672 -4.95 -51.03 34.31
N PHE A 673 -4.91 -51.90 35.33
CA PHE A 673 -3.78 -52.06 36.23
C PHE A 673 -3.20 -53.47 36.13
N ALA A 674 -1.88 -53.61 36.14
CA ALA A 674 -1.22 -54.91 36.17
C ALA A 674 -0.04 -54.88 37.14
N TRP A 675 -0.12 -55.64 38.22
CA TRP A 675 0.90 -55.79 39.24
C TRP A 675 1.46 -57.21 39.22
N ASP A 676 2.61 -57.38 38.57
CA ASP A 676 3.43 -58.58 38.67
C ASP A 676 4.49 -58.38 39.75
N PHE A 677 4.42 -59.16 40.84
CA PHE A 677 5.36 -59.03 41.96
C PHE A 677 6.78 -59.49 41.63
N SER A 678 7.01 -60.06 40.44
CA SER A 678 8.34 -60.35 39.91
C SER A 678 8.96 -59.18 39.13
N SER A 679 8.17 -58.13 38.83
CA SER A 679 8.67 -56.94 38.16
C SER A 679 9.63 -56.14 39.04
N SER A 680 10.43 -55.28 38.39
CA SER A 680 11.38 -54.41 39.07
C SER A 680 10.73 -53.45 40.07
N ALA A 681 9.46 -53.08 39.88
CA ALA A 681 8.74 -52.20 40.80
C ALA A 681 8.62 -52.79 42.22
N PHE A 682 8.59 -54.13 42.34
CA PHE A 682 8.41 -54.82 43.62
C PHE A 682 9.71 -55.38 44.21
N SER A 683 10.86 -55.26 43.53
CA SER A 683 12.11 -55.92 43.94
C SER A 683 12.54 -55.52 45.35
N ASP A 684 12.41 -54.24 45.70
CA ASP A 684 12.82 -53.71 47.01
C ASP A 684 11.91 -54.19 48.14
N LEU A 685 10.60 -54.25 47.90
CA LEU A 685 9.65 -54.80 48.85
C LEU A 685 9.87 -56.30 49.05
N ILE A 686 10.07 -57.06 47.97
CA ILE A 686 10.35 -58.50 48.04
C ILE A 686 11.66 -58.77 48.81
N ALA A 687 12.70 -57.96 48.60
CA ALA A 687 13.94 -58.09 49.35
C ALA A 687 13.74 -57.89 50.87
N ARG A 688 12.99 -56.85 51.27
CA ARG A 688 12.66 -56.60 52.69
C ARG A 688 11.80 -57.70 53.30
N LEU A 689 10.77 -58.16 52.58
CA LEU A 689 9.90 -59.24 53.01
C LEU A 689 10.65 -60.57 53.15
N THR A 690 11.60 -60.84 52.25
CA THR A 690 12.49 -62.02 52.31
C THR A 690 13.42 -61.93 53.52
N ALA A 691 14.03 -60.77 53.76
CA ALA A 691 14.90 -60.53 54.90
C ALA A 691 14.16 -60.66 56.25
N ALA A 692 12.88 -60.27 56.31
CA ALA A 692 12.04 -60.42 57.49
C ALA A 692 11.69 -61.90 57.81
N GLY A 693 11.85 -62.80 56.85
CA GLY A 693 11.71 -64.25 57.04
C GLY A 693 10.38 -64.64 57.70
N SER A 694 10.45 -65.47 58.75
CA SER A 694 9.25 -65.91 59.47
C SER A 694 8.64 -64.85 60.41
N ALA A 695 9.39 -63.80 60.78
CA ALA A 695 8.82 -62.70 61.56
C ALA A 695 7.83 -61.88 60.71
N GLY A 696 8.18 -61.65 59.44
CA GLY A 696 7.41 -60.83 58.51
C GLY A 696 7.41 -59.34 58.88
N LEU A 697 6.86 -58.51 58.00
CA LEU A 697 6.69 -57.07 58.22
C LEU A 697 5.29 -56.78 58.75
N THR A 698 5.19 -56.10 59.89
CA THR A 698 3.92 -55.82 60.60
C THR A 698 3.43 -54.38 60.44
N ASP A 699 4.26 -53.49 59.93
CA ASP A 699 4.06 -52.05 59.76
C ASP A 699 4.07 -51.61 58.28
N LEU A 700 3.84 -52.55 57.36
CA LEU A 700 3.78 -52.29 55.92
C LEU A 700 2.47 -51.54 55.57
N ASP A 701 2.60 -50.29 55.12
CA ASP A 701 1.53 -49.50 54.50
C ASP A 701 2.14 -48.68 53.36
N GLU A 702 2.26 -49.30 52.19
CA GLU A 702 2.97 -48.74 51.04
C GLU A 702 2.12 -48.87 49.78
N THR A 703 2.24 -47.92 48.85
CA THR A 703 1.57 -47.95 47.55
C THR A 703 2.60 -48.02 46.44
N ILE A 704 2.51 -49.05 45.61
CA ILE A 704 3.41 -49.29 44.47
C ILE A 704 2.55 -49.37 43.21
N ASP A 705 2.80 -48.48 42.25
CA ASP A 705 2.06 -48.38 40.98
C ASP A 705 0.53 -48.39 41.14
N GLY A 706 0.02 -47.73 42.18
CA GLY A 706 -1.42 -47.66 42.48
C GLY A 706 -1.98 -48.81 43.33
N LEU A 707 -1.19 -49.86 43.62
CA LEU A 707 -1.56 -50.92 44.56
C LEU A 707 -1.06 -50.60 45.96
N ARG A 708 -1.98 -50.35 46.89
CA ARG A 708 -1.67 -50.24 48.32
C ARG A 708 -1.58 -51.62 48.94
N ILE A 709 -0.57 -51.83 49.79
CA ILE A 709 -0.28 -53.08 50.50
C ILE A 709 -0.27 -52.77 51.99
N LEU A 710 -1.25 -53.30 52.73
CA LEU A 710 -1.53 -52.92 54.10
C LEU A 710 -1.47 -54.11 55.07
N SER A 711 -0.51 -54.08 55.98
CA SER A 711 -0.31 -55.07 57.05
C SER A 711 -1.39 -54.97 58.14
N GLY A 712 -1.83 -53.76 58.48
CA GLY A 712 -2.79 -53.49 59.56
C GLY A 712 -2.33 -53.99 60.95
N GLY A 713 -1.01 -53.96 61.22
CA GLY A 713 -0.43 -54.50 62.46
C GLY A 713 -0.18 -56.02 62.45
N SER A 714 -0.50 -56.71 61.35
CA SER A 714 -0.28 -58.15 61.17
C SER A 714 0.82 -58.43 60.14
N SER A 715 1.40 -59.63 60.10
CA SER A 715 2.57 -59.87 59.25
C SER A 715 2.25 -60.19 57.77
N PHE A 716 3.00 -59.54 56.87
CA PHE A 716 3.29 -60.00 55.52
C PHE A 716 4.68 -60.63 55.44
N ARG A 717 4.84 -61.62 54.55
CA ARG A 717 6.10 -62.28 54.20
C ARG A 717 6.27 -62.25 52.69
N GLY A 718 7.43 -62.67 52.19
CA GLY A 718 7.67 -62.68 50.76
C GLY A 718 8.92 -63.47 50.42
N GLY A 719 9.12 -63.71 49.14
CA GLY A 719 10.25 -64.47 48.62
C GLY A 719 10.01 -64.89 47.19
N THR A 720 10.87 -65.78 46.70
CA THR A 720 10.80 -66.31 45.34
C THR A 720 10.54 -67.81 45.38
N SER A 721 9.60 -68.30 44.59
CA SER A 721 9.29 -69.72 44.41
C SER A 721 9.36 -70.03 42.92
N SER A 722 10.18 -71.00 42.51
CA SER A 722 10.35 -71.39 41.10
C SER A 722 10.68 -70.22 40.16
N GLY A 723 11.44 -69.22 40.63
CA GLY A 723 11.82 -68.04 39.84
C GLY A 723 10.79 -66.90 39.82
N VAL A 724 9.62 -67.07 40.44
CA VAL A 724 8.57 -66.05 40.52
C VAL A 724 8.47 -65.51 41.94
N SER A 725 8.49 -64.19 42.08
CA SER A 725 8.37 -63.51 43.37
C SER A 725 6.93 -63.51 43.87
N TYR A 726 6.75 -63.56 45.19
CA TYR A 726 5.44 -63.55 45.82
C TYR A 726 5.40 -62.71 47.10
N ILE A 727 4.22 -62.18 47.40
CA ILE A 727 3.88 -61.59 48.69
C ILE A 727 2.91 -62.54 49.40
N GLN A 728 3.23 -62.93 50.62
CA GLN A 728 2.47 -63.90 51.40
C GLN A 728 1.83 -63.26 52.62
N THR A 729 0.52 -63.42 52.77
CA THR A 729 -0.18 -63.05 54.01
C THR A 729 0.14 -64.06 55.12
N GLY A 730 0.43 -63.59 56.34
CA GLY A 730 0.75 -64.46 57.48
C GLY A 730 -0.43 -65.24 58.06
N GLY A 731 -1.65 -65.02 57.55
CA GLY A 731 -2.91 -65.60 58.03
C GLY A 731 -4.11 -64.95 57.35
N LYS A 732 -5.32 -65.11 57.90
CA LYS A 732 -6.54 -64.44 57.40
C LYS A 732 -6.36 -62.91 57.36
N GLY A 733 -6.87 -62.28 56.30
CA GLY A 733 -6.97 -60.83 56.13
C GLY A 733 -8.41 -60.30 56.10
N THR A 734 -8.52 -58.97 56.03
CA THR A 734 -9.73 -58.14 55.89
C THR A 734 -9.36 -56.87 55.11
N ALA A 735 -10.33 -56.02 54.73
CA ALA A 735 -10.04 -54.72 54.09
C ALA A 735 -9.01 -53.85 54.87
N SER A 736 -8.97 -53.97 56.19
CA SER A 736 -8.08 -53.21 57.08
C SER A 736 -6.81 -53.93 57.54
N VAL A 737 -6.65 -55.23 57.24
CA VAL A 737 -5.53 -56.05 57.75
C VAL A 737 -5.11 -57.09 56.70
N ARG A 738 -3.82 -57.14 56.35
CA ARG A 738 -3.25 -58.06 55.35
C ARG A 738 -4.01 -57.99 54.00
N SER A 739 -4.18 -56.78 53.49
CA SER A 739 -4.89 -56.51 52.24
C SER A 739 -4.02 -55.85 51.19
N PHE A 740 -4.41 -56.07 49.93
CA PHE A 740 -4.02 -55.26 48.80
C PHE A 740 -5.23 -54.41 48.39
N SER A 741 -5.05 -53.17 47.97
CA SER A 741 -6.17 -52.35 47.51
C SER A 741 -5.80 -51.35 46.43
N PHE A 742 -6.72 -51.11 45.51
CA PHE A 742 -6.62 -50.10 44.46
C PHE A 742 -7.98 -49.43 44.27
N THR A 743 -8.04 -48.29 43.59
CA THR A 743 -9.31 -47.62 43.26
C THR A 743 -9.73 -48.01 41.85
N ALA A 744 -10.97 -48.48 41.70
CA ALA A 744 -11.61 -48.75 40.42
C ALA A 744 -12.62 -47.62 40.11
N SER A 745 -12.45 -46.93 38.99
CA SER A 745 -13.28 -45.83 38.48
C SER A 745 -14.41 -46.32 37.57
N ALA A 746 -14.26 -47.51 36.99
CA ALA A 746 -15.23 -48.17 36.12
C ALA A 746 -15.41 -49.63 36.52
N SER A 747 -16.45 -50.30 36.00
CA SER A 747 -16.62 -51.75 36.16
C SER A 747 -15.64 -52.51 35.27
N GLY A 748 -15.26 -53.74 35.65
CA GLY A 748 -14.24 -54.51 34.92
C GLY A 748 -13.95 -55.87 35.50
N LYS A 749 -12.92 -56.54 34.97
CA LYS A 749 -12.47 -57.86 35.40
C LYS A 749 -11.17 -57.78 36.20
N LEU A 750 -11.16 -58.41 37.37
CA LEU A 750 -9.99 -58.55 38.23
C LEU A 750 -9.48 -60.00 38.18
N LYS A 751 -8.18 -60.18 37.99
CA LYS A 751 -7.50 -61.47 37.97
C LYS A 751 -6.41 -61.48 39.05
N VAL A 752 -6.41 -62.51 39.90
CA VAL A 752 -5.45 -62.66 41.01
C VAL A 752 -4.82 -64.04 40.92
N VAL A 753 -3.49 -64.10 40.89
CA VAL A 753 -2.75 -65.37 40.87
C VAL A 753 -2.21 -65.66 42.27
N ALA A 754 -2.66 -66.77 42.88
CA ALA A 754 -2.29 -67.13 44.24
C ALA A 754 -2.13 -68.64 44.47
N SER A 755 -1.41 -69.03 45.53
CA SER A 755 -1.21 -70.42 45.94
C SER A 755 -1.07 -70.56 47.46
N ASN A 756 -1.13 -71.79 47.97
CA ASN A 756 -0.70 -72.11 49.34
C ASN A 756 0.83 -72.28 49.43
N THR A 757 1.38 -72.33 50.64
CA THR A 757 2.82 -72.52 50.87
C THR A 757 3.33 -73.94 50.63
N GLY A 758 2.46 -74.94 50.74
CA GLY A 758 2.82 -76.36 50.59
C GLY A 758 3.00 -76.79 49.13
N SER A 759 3.56 -77.98 48.93
CA SER A 759 3.67 -78.61 47.60
C SER A 759 2.34 -79.21 47.12
N GLY A 760 1.41 -79.51 48.04
CA GLY A 760 0.06 -79.98 47.74
C GLY A 760 -1.02 -78.91 48.00
N ALA A 761 -2.21 -79.14 47.45
CA ALA A 761 -3.37 -78.29 47.71
C ALA A 761 -3.74 -78.29 49.21
N ALA A 762 -4.11 -77.12 49.72
CA ALA A 762 -4.59 -76.94 51.08
C ALA A 762 -5.99 -77.57 51.23
N THR A 763 -6.24 -78.22 52.37
CA THR A 763 -7.53 -78.87 52.66
C THR A 763 -8.48 -77.98 53.47
N ASP A 764 -8.04 -76.77 53.81
CA ASP A 764 -8.75 -75.81 54.68
C ASP A 764 -9.58 -74.77 53.91
N GLY A 765 -9.60 -74.80 52.58
CA GLY A 765 -10.44 -73.91 51.76
C GLY A 765 -9.92 -72.47 51.60
N ARG A 766 -8.60 -72.29 51.63
CA ARG A 766 -7.99 -70.95 51.50
C ARG A 766 -8.39 -70.31 50.17
N SER A 767 -9.02 -69.16 50.27
CA SER A 767 -9.58 -68.42 49.14
C SER A 767 -8.99 -67.03 49.02
N VAL A 768 -8.88 -66.53 47.79
CA VAL A 768 -8.77 -65.10 47.51
C VAL A 768 -10.15 -64.49 47.65
N THR A 769 -10.25 -63.39 48.39
CA THR A 769 -11.48 -62.64 48.59
C THR A 769 -11.32 -61.21 48.09
N VAL A 770 -12.34 -60.76 47.38
CA VAL A 770 -12.45 -59.41 46.83
C VAL A 770 -13.64 -58.71 47.45
N GLN A 771 -13.40 -57.57 48.10
CA GLN A 771 -14.43 -56.70 48.67
C GLN A 771 -14.44 -55.38 47.90
N ILE A 772 -15.63 -54.89 47.51
CA ILE A 772 -15.81 -53.65 46.78
C ILE A 772 -16.35 -52.58 47.75
N GLY A 773 -15.58 -51.52 47.95
CA GLY A 773 -15.87 -50.48 48.94
C GLY A 773 -16.04 -51.03 50.36
N ASP A 774 -17.02 -50.49 51.08
CA ASP A 774 -17.32 -50.91 52.46
C ASP A 774 -18.26 -52.13 52.55
N ASP A 775 -18.65 -52.74 51.42
CA ASP A 775 -19.57 -53.88 51.39
C ASP A 775 -18.90 -55.23 51.69
N ALA A 776 -18.56 -55.43 52.98
CA ALA A 776 -18.00 -56.69 53.45
C ALA A 776 -18.97 -57.89 53.33
N ALA A 777 -20.28 -57.65 53.26
CA ALA A 777 -21.30 -58.71 53.14
C ALA A 777 -21.42 -59.24 51.71
N GLY A 778 -21.16 -58.39 50.71
CA GLY A 778 -21.13 -58.72 49.28
C GLY A 778 -19.78 -59.21 48.75
N ALA A 779 -18.79 -59.47 49.61
CA ALA A 779 -17.46 -59.88 49.18
C ALA A 779 -17.48 -61.21 48.39
N GLN A 780 -16.74 -61.27 47.29
CA GLN A 780 -16.62 -62.43 46.41
C GLN A 780 -15.41 -63.27 46.82
N SER A 781 -15.53 -64.59 46.92
CA SER A 781 -14.43 -65.50 47.28
C SER A 781 -14.26 -66.62 46.27
N LYS A 782 -13.01 -66.92 45.91
CA LYS A 782 -12.63 -68.08 45.08
C LYS A 782 -11.46 -68.83 45.70
N GLU A 783 -11.57 -70.16 45.75
CA GLU A 783 -10.54 -71.06 46.26
C GLU A 783 -9.23 -70.91 45.49
N ALA A 784 -8.12 -70.73 46.22
CA ALA A 784 -6.78 -70.49 45.66
C ALA A 784 -5.69 -71.29 46.39
N GLY A 785 -6.08 -72.25 47.23
CA GLY A 785 -5.18 -73.07 48.03
C GLY A 785 -4.37 -74.11 47.24
N SER A 786 -4.12 -73.96 45.93
CA SER A 786 -3.33 -74.93 45.16
C SER A 786 -1.88 -75.03 45.66
N GLY A 787 -1.20 -76.12 45.31
CA GLY A 787 0.22 -76.28 45.65
C GLY A 787 1.07 -75.18 45.00
N SER A 788 2.13 -74.75 45.69
CA SER A 788 2.99 -73.64 45.26
C SER A 788 3.70 -73.81 43.91
N GLY A 789 3.73 -75.02 43.35
CA GLY A 789 4.24 -75.29 42.00
C GLY A 789 3.23 -75.00 40.88
N GLU A 790 1.94 -74.89 41.20
CA GLU A 790 0.84 -74.66 40.25
C GLU A 790 -0.11 -73.59 40.81
N PRO A 791 0.26 -72.29 40.81
CA PRO A 791 -0.59 -71.23 41.31
C PRO A 791 -1.94 -71.16 40.58
N THR A 792 -3.00 -70.89 41.34
CA THR A 792 -4.36 -70.75 40.81
C THR A 792 -4.61 -69.32 40.36
N THR A 793 -5.26 -69.16 39.20
CA THR A 793 -5.80 -67.87 38.74
C THR A 793 -7.25 -67.74 39.18
N CYS A 794 -7.55 -66.71 39.98
CA CYS A 794 -8.89 -66.36 40.42
C CYS A 794 -9.37 -65.09 39.70
N GLU A 795 -10.45 -65.19 38.92
CA GLU A 795 -11.05 -64.05 38.23
C GLU A 795 -12.30 -63.54 38.97
N PHE A 796 -12.55 -62.25 39.00
CA PHE A 796 -13.69 -61.63 39.68
C PHE A 796 -14.30 -60.55 38.80
N ASP A 797 -15.62 -60.41 38.82
CA ASP A 797 -16.32 -59.31 38.15
C ASP A 797 -16.51 -58.18 39.15
N ILE A 798 -15.97 -57.00 38.82
CA ILE A 798 -16.00 -55.82 39.67
C ILE A 798 -17.03 -54.86 39.10
N ALA A 799 -18.10 -54.62 39.86
CA ALA A 799 -19.16 -53.67 39.50
C ALA A 799 -19.06 -52.44 40.41
N VAL A 800 -18.85 -51.26 39.82
CA VAL A 800 -18.79 -49.98 40.52
C VAL A 800 -19.59 -48.92 39.75
N THR A 801 -20.16 -47.96 40.49
CA THR A 801 -20.93 -46.82 39.94
C THR A 801 -20.15 -45.50 39.98
N GLY A 802 -18.87 -45.55 40.30
CA GLY A 802 -17.92 -44.43 40.46
C GLY A 802 -16.64 -44.92 41.15
N GLU A 803 -15.68 -44.01 41.38
CA GLU A 803 -14.42 -44.35 42.06
C GLU A 803 -14.66 -45.06 43.40
N THR A 804 -14.31 -46.35 43.44
CA THR A 804 -14.55 -47.23 44.57
C THR A 804 -13.29 -48.04 44.85
N THR A 805 -12.86 -48.11 46.10
CA THR A 805 -11.71 -48.94 46.48
C THR A 805 -12.07 -50.42 46.43
N VAL A 806 -11.26 -51.21 45.75
CA VAL A 806 -11.35 -52.68 45.69
C VAL A 806 -10.26 -53.26 46.59
N TYR A 807 -10.64 -54.12 47.53
CA TYR A 807 -9.74 -54.81 48.45
C TYR A 807 -9.59 -56.28 48.07
N VAL A 808 -8.35 -56.78 48.03
CA VAL A 808 -7.99 -58.18 47.80
C VAL A 808 -7.27 -58.71 49.03
N TYR A 809 -7.73 -59.84 49.60
CA TYR A 809 -7.10 -60.46 50.76
C TYR A 809 -7.37 -61.97 50.82
N SER A 810 -6.58 -62.70 51.60
CA SER A 810 -6.78 -64.14 51.80
C SER A 810 -7.79 -64.40 52.92
N THR A 811 -8.76 -65.29 52.68
CA THR A 811 -9.71 -65.75 53.69
C THR A 811 -9.31 -67.12 54.23
N ILE A 812 -9.68 -67.38 55.49
CA ILE A 812 -9.33 -68.57 56.28
C ILE A 812 -7.89 -68.55 56.78
N ASN A 813 -6.90 -68.49 55.89
CA ASN A 813 -5.48 -68.51 56.27
C ASN A 813 -4.62 -67.88 55.15
N GLY A 814 -3.29 -67.85 55.34
CA GLY A 814 -2.38 -67.15 54.45
C GLY A 814 -2.22 -67.79 53.07
N LEU A 815 -2.13 -66.96 52.03
CA LEU A 815 -1.82 -67.34 50.65
C LEU A 815 -0.58 -66.59 50.17
N ARG A 816 0.12 -67.18 49.20
CA ARG A 816 1.13 -66.50 48.36
C ARG A 816 0.41 -65.87 47.18
N PHE A 817 0.54 -64.57 47.00
CA PHE A 817 0.06 -63.82 45.85
C PHE A 817 1.24 -63.54 44.93
N TYR A 818 1.06 -63.74 43.63
CA TYR A 818 2.10 -63.56 42.60
C TYR A 818 1.81 -62.38 41.68
N SER A 819 0.54 -62.20 41.32
CA SER A 819 0.10 -61.05 40.53
C SER A 819 -1.37 -60.68 40.77
N ILE A 820 -1.68 -59.42 40.50
CA ILE A 820 -3.03 -58.85 40.50
C ILE A 820 -3.17 -58.01 39.23
N GLU A 821 -4.21 -58.22 38.44
CA GLU A 821 -4.46 -57.53 37.18
C GLU A 821 -5.93 -57.10 37.12
N TYR A 822 -6.20 -55.83 36.86
CA TYR A 822 -7.52 -55.27 36.70
C TYR A 822 -7.66 -54.66 35.31
N VAL A 823 -8.73 -54.99 34.60
CA VAL A 823 -9.04 -54.45 33.27
C VAL A 823 -10.49 -53.98 33.28
N SER A 824 -10.67 -52.67 33.17
CA SER A 824 -11.99 -52.05 32.98
C SER A 824 -12.68 -52.53 31.69
N ASP A 825 -14.01 -52.59 31.69
CA ASP A 825 -14.82 -53.05 30.55
C ASP A 825 -14.74 -52.13 29.29
N GLY A 826 -13.88 -51.10 29.31
CA GLY A 826 -13.61 -50.17 28.19
C GLY A 826 -12.14 -50.04 27.78
N GLY A 827 -11.19 -50.72 28.44
CA GLY A 827 -9.76 -50.59 28.17
C GLY A 827 -9.23 -51.60 27.16
N SER A 828 -9.03 -51.18 25.91
CA SER A 828 -8.28 -51.97 24.90
C SER A 828 -6.81 -52.12 25.32
N GLY A 829 -6.32 -53.37 25.38
CA GLY A 829 -4.93 -53.73 25.68
C GLY A 829 -3.91 -53.11 24.73
N GLY A 830 -2.73 -52.79 25.26
CA GLY A 830 -1.72 -51.92 24.65
C GLY A 830 -0.65 -52.56 23.75
N GLY A 831 0.22 -51.69 23.21
CA GLY A 831 1.48 -52.01 22.53
C GLY A 831 2.01 -50.87 21.63
N ASP A 832 3.08 -50.20 22.09
CA ASP A 832 3.98 -49.21 21.44
C ASP A 832 3.48 -47.79 21.13
N ALA A 833 4.03 -46.84 21.90
CA ALA A 833 3.73 -45.42 21.89
C ALA A 833 4.61 -44.63 20.90
N GLY A 834 3.96 -44.18 19.82
CA GLY A 834 4.28 -42.96 19.09
C GLY A 834 2.96 -42.42 18.54
N THR A 835 2.78 -41.11 18.51
CA THR A 835 1.54 -40.52 17.98
C THR A 835 1.63 -40.50 16.47
N ASP A 836 0.66 -41.12 15.80
CA ASP A 836 0.57 -41.09 14.34
C ASP A 836 0.00 -39.76 13.86
N TYR A 837 0.65 -39.18 12.85
CA TYR A 837 0.26 -37.94 12.18
C TYR A 837 0.09 -38.20 10.68
N THR A 838 -0.83 -37.46 10.07
CA THR A 838 -1.02 -37.42 8.62
C THR A 838 -0.89 -35.97 8.18
N MET A 839 -0.23 -35.74 7.05
CA MET A 839 -0.11 -34.43 6.42
C MET A 839 -0.55 -34.51 4.97
N THR A 840 -1.52 -33.68 4.62
CA THR A 840 -2.09 -33.56 3.29
C THR A 840 -1.63 -32.26 2.62
N LEU A 841 -0.85 -32.39 1.56
CA LEU A 841 -0.39 -31.28 0.72
C LEU A 841 -1.23 -31.24 -0.56
N SER A 842 -1.91 -30.14 -0.85
CA SER A 842 -2.77 -30.05 -2.03
C SER A 842 -2.89 -28.63 -2.56
N ALA A 843 -3.38 -28.51 -3.78
CA ALA A 843 -3.75 -27.22 -4.36
C ALA A 843 -5.12 -27.35 -5.04
N THR A 844 -5.91 -26.29 -4.95
CA THR A 844 -7.09 -26.07 -5.79
C THR A 844 -6.70 -25.07 -6.88
N ALA A 845 -7.48 -24.97 -7.96
CA ALA A 845 -7.26 -24.06 -9.06
C ALA A 845 -6.89 -22.65 -8.58
N GLY A 846 -5.67 -22.21 -8.88
CA GLY A 846 -5.13 -20.91 -8.49
C GLY A 846 -4.75 -20.74 -7.02
N VAL A 847 -5.03 -21.71 -6.14
CA VAL A 847 -4.94 -21.55 -4.68
C VAL A 847 -4.22 -22.74 -4.02
N LEU A 848 -3.08 -22.47 -3.38
CA LEU A 848 -2.35 -23.42 -2.55
C LEU A 848 -3.08 -23.65 -1.21
N SER A 849 -3.02 -24.85 -0.64
CA SER A 849 -3.64 -25.12 0.67
C SER A 849 -3.01 -24.27 1.78
N SER A 850 -3.83 -23.79 2.72
CA SER A 850 -3.41 -22.85 3.78
C SER A 850 -2.40 -23.45 4.76
N ASN A 851 -2.24 -24.77 4.79
CA ASN A 851 -1.23 -25.46 5.57
C ASN A 851 0.16 -25.46 4.91
N ILE A 852 0.36 -24.83 3.74
CA ILE A 852 1.65 -24.73 3.04
C ILE A 852 2.06 -23.26 2.92
N THR A 853 3.29 -22.94 3.35
CA THR A 853 3.82 -21.57 3.33
C THR A 853 5.18 -21.51 2.64
N GLY A 854 5.38 -20.51 1.78
CA GLY A 854 6.69 -20.22 1.16
C GLY A 854 7.03 -21.02 -0.11
N LEU A 855 6.12 -21.86 -0.61
CA LEU A 855 6.29 -22.55 -1.89
C LEU A 855 6.14 -21.56 -3.06
N PRO A 856 7.11 -21.41 -3.98
CA PRO A 856 7.05 -20.39 -5.03
C PRO A 856 6.03 -20.73 -6.12
N THR A 857 5.62 -19.72 -6.89
CA THR A 857 4.70 -19.83 -8.05
C THR A 857 5.43 -20.09 -9.38
N SER A 858 6.76 -20.05 -9.38
CA SER A 858 7.58 -20.28 -10.57
C SER A 858 8.90 -20.97 -10.22
N TRP A 859 9.54 -21.56 -11.22
CA TRP A 859 10.79 -22.29 -11.06
C TRP A 859 11.93 -21.40 -10.53
N ALA A 860 12.58 -21.84 -9.45
CA ALA A 860 13.82 -21.25 -8.94
C ALA A 860 15.05 -22.03 -9.44
N ALA A 861 16.14 -21.33 -9.77
CA ALA A 861 17.38 -21.97 -10.22
C ALA A 861 18.09 -22.78 -9.12
N GLY A 862 17.75 -22.55 -7.85
CA GLY A 862 18.19 -23.34 -6.69
C GLY A 862 17.01 -23.79 -5.84
N ASP A 863 17.29 -24.63 -4.84
CA ASP A 863 16.26 -25.14 -3.94
C ASP A 863 15.58 -24.02 -3.17
N SER A 864 14.25 -24.04 -3.17
CA SER A 864 13.42 -23.15 -2.34
C SER A 864 13.07 -23.87 -1.04
N THR A 865 13.07 -23.13 0.06
CA THR A 865 12.63 -23.63 1.36
C THR A 865 11.18 -23.23 1.59
N TRP A 866 10.34 -24.19 1.95
CA TRP A 866 8.93 -23.98 2.26
C TRP A 866 8.52 -24.87 3.43
N THR A 867 7.44 -24.53 4.12
CA THR A 867 6.97 -25.28 5.29
C THR A 867 5.56 -25.77 5.07
N ALA A 868 5.21 -26.87 5.73
CA ALA A 868 3.82 -27.30 5.84
C ALA A 868 3.47 -27.79 7.25
N THR A 869 2.22 -27.65 7.65
CA THR A 869 1.69 -28.21 8.89
C THR A 869 0.91 -29.50 8.64
N ASP A 870 1.01 -30.44 9.58
CA ASP A 870 0.18 -31.65 9.58
C ASP A 870 -1.32 -31.36 9.69
N ASP A 871 -2.15 -32.37 9.45
CA ASP A 871 -3.61 -32.23 9.38
C ASP A 871 -4.22 -31.91 10.77
N THR A 872 -3.45 -32.08 11.86
CA THR A 872 -3.84 -31.68 13.22
C THR A 872 -3.34 -30.28 13.59
N GLY A 873 -2.57 -29.62 12.71
CA GLY A 873 -1.93 -28.32 12.95
C GLY A 873 -0.86 -28.33 14.06
N THR A 874 -0.43 -29.51 14.50
CA THR A 874 0.42 -29.72 15.67
C THR A 874 1.91 -29.67 15.32
N SER A 875 2.29 -30.19 14.16
CA SER A 875 3.68 -30.22 13.69
C SER A 875 3.87 -29.37 12.44
N ALA A 876 4.85 -28.47 12.48
CA ALA A 876 5.39 -27.82 11.29
C ALA A 876 6.61 -28.61 10.77
N ILE A 877 6.66 -28.81 9.46
CA ILE A 877 7.69 -29.56 8.75
C ILE A 877 8.29 -28.68 7.66
N THR A 878 9.61 -28.68 7.55
CA THR A 878 10.34 -27.90 6.54
C THR A 878 10.73 -28.78 5.36
N PHE A 879 10.46 -28.28 4.18
CA PHE A 879 10.82 -28.86 2.91
C PHE A 879 11.82 -28.00 2.17
N THR A 880 12.69 -28.64 1.40
CA THR A 880 13.59 -27.98 0.47
C THR A 880 13.46 -28.63 -0.89
N GLY A 881 13.42 -27.82 -1.94
CA GLY A 881 13.31 -28.36 -3.29
C GLY A 881 13.11 -27.27 -4.32
N ASN A 882 13.52 -27.56 -5.53
CA ASN A 882 13.28 -26.72 -6.69
C ASN A 882 11.97 -27.17 -7.34
N ILE A 883 10.85 -26.88 -6.70
CA ILE A 883 9.50 -27.12 -7.21
C ILE A 883 8.65 -25.87 -6.98
N TYR A 884 7.55 -25.78 -7.71
CA TYR A 884 6.61 -24.67 -7.59
C TYR A 884 5.17 -25.15 -7.76
N TYR A 885 4.20 -24.32 -7.34
CA TYR A 885 2.77 -24.57 -7.53
C TYR A 885 2.20 -23.74 -8.68
N SER A 886 1.06 -24.14 -9.23
CA SER A 886 0.40 -23.41 -10.32
C SER A 886 -0.58 -22.36 -9.81
N THR A 887 -0.47 -21.12 -10.28
CA THR A 887 -1.46 -20.05 -10.08
C THR A 887 -2.60 -20.08 -11.10
N SER A 888 -2.68 -21.13 -11.93
CA SER A 888 -3.74 -21.21 -12.92
C SER A 888 -5.06 -21.62 -12.28
N ASP A 889 -6.11 -20.82 -12.52
CA ASP A 889 -7.50 -21.07 -12.14
C ASP A 889 -8.13 -22.32 -12.77
N THR A 890 -7.34 -23.12 -13.50
CA THR A 890 -7.77 -24.37 -14.13
C THR A 890 -6.96 -25.58 -13.68
N LYS A 891 -5.90 -25.37 -12.88
CA LYS A 891 -4.94 -26.42 -12.54
C LYS A 891 -4.77 -26.56 -11.03
N ASN A 892 -5.06 -27.75 -10.51
CA ASN A 892 -4.88 -28.15 -9.12
C ASN A 892 -3.47 -28.73 -8.92
N ILE A 893 -2.40 -27.93 -8.96
CA ILE A 893 -1.02 -28.46 -8.92
C ILE A 893 -0.25 -27.91 -7.72
N VAL A 894 0.13 -28.81 -6.81
CA VAL A 894 0.95 -28.51 -5.63
C VAL A 894 2.44 -28.70 -5.92
N TRP A 895 2.85 -29.78 -6.60
CA TRP A 895 4.25 -29.97 -7.01
C TRP A 895 4.33 -30.05 -8.53
N TYR A 896 5.02 -29.08 -9.13
CA TYR A 896 5.31 -29.03 -10.57
C TYR A 896 6.78 -29.33 -10.84
N PHE A 897 7.07 -30.48 -11.45
CA PHE A 897 8.41 -30.86 -11.90
C PHE A 897 8.58 -30.44 -13.36
N ASN A 898 9.54 -29.54 -13.63
CA ASN A 898 9.68 -28.87 -14.93
C ASN A 898 10.54 -29.68 -15.92
N LYS A 899 10.03 -29.87 -17.14
CA LYS A 899 10.73 -30.53 -18.24
C LYS A 899 12.04 -29.84 -18.57
N GLY A 900 13.03 -30.63 -19.00
CA GLY A 900 14.34 -30.14 -19.45
C GLY A 900 15.26 -29.67 -18.33
N LYS A 901 14.91 -29.89 -17.05
CA LYS A 901 15.77 -29.60 -15.90
C LYS A 901 16.38 -30.90 -15.37
N ALA A 902 17.68 -30.87 -15.11
CA ALA A 902 18.46 -32.07 -14.78
C ALA A 902 18.25 -32.56 -13.34
N GLU A 903 17.80 -31.69 -12.42
CA GLU A 903 17.61 -32.01 -11.01
C GLU A 903 16.32 -31.33 -10.55
N THR A 904 15.24 -32.09 -10.38
CA THR A 904 13.98 -31.59 -9.82
C THR A 904 13.58 -32.48 -8.65
N HIS A 905 13.45 -31.95 -7.43
CA HIS A 905 13.19 -32.75 -6.23
C HIS A 905 12.50 -31.98 -5.12
N VAL A 906 12.01 -32.74 -4.15
CA VAL A 906 11.59 -32.27 -2.82
C VAL A 906 12.24 -33.15 -1.77
N ALA A 907 12.83 -32.54 -0.74
CA ALA A 907 13.44 -33.20 0.40
C ALA A 907 12.84 -32.66 1.70
N ALA A 908 12.65 -33.56 2.67
CA ALA A 908 12.22 -33.23 4.03
C ALA A 908 13.14 -33.94 5.03
N SER A 909 13.45 -33.25 6.12
CA SER A 909 14.22 -33.80 7.25
C SER A 909 13.46 -33.59 8.57
N ASP A 910 13.85 -34.35 9.59
CA ASP A 910 13.39 -34.17 10.97
C ASP A 910 11.86 -34.30 11.17
N MET A 911 11.20 -35.13 10.34
CA MET A 911 9.74 -35.29 10.36
C MET A 911 9.24 -36.18 11.51
N GLY A 912 10.07 -37.06 12.05
CA GLY A 912 9.62 -38.25 12.81
C GLY A 912 9.65 -39.48 11.91
N LYS A 913 9.28 -40.66 12.43
CA LYS A 913 9.37 -41.93 11.70
C LYS A 913 8.37 -41.96 10.56
N ILE A 914 8.84 -41.86 9.31
CA ILE A 914 7.99 -41.87 8.13
C ILE A 914 7.42 -43.28 7.96
N ARG A 915 6.11 -43.38 7.79
CA ARG A 915 5.41 -44.65 7.56
C ARG A 915 5.08 -44.83 6.09
N LYS A 916 4.54 -43.80 5.44
CA LYS A 916 4.07 -43.89 4.06
C LYS A 916 3.98 -42.52 3.38
N ILE A 917 4.33 -42.47 2.10
CA ILE A 917 4.12 -41.31 1.24
C ILE A 917 3.25 -41.73 0.06
N THR A 918 2.16 -40.99 -0.20
CA THR A 918 1.25 -41.25 -1.30
C THR A 918 1.13 -40.01 -2.19
N ILE A 919 1.43 -40.18 -3.47
CA ILE A 919 1.44 -39.14 -4.50
C ILE A 919 0.25 -39.34 -5.45
N ASN A 920 -0.51 -38.28 -5.71
CA ASN A 920 -1.62 -38.26 -6.65
C ASN A 920 -1.27 -37.38 -7.86
N PRO A 921 -0.72 -37.95 -8.95
CA PRO A 921 -0.39 -37.19 -10.15
C PRO A 921 -1.63 -36.79 -10.95
N ASN A 922 -1.63 -35.56 -11.48
CA ASN A 922 -2.58 -35.06 -12.48
C ASN A 922 -2.12 -35.37 -13.91
N SER A 923 -0.81 -35.55 -14.14
CA SER A 923 -0.22 -35.95 -15.42
C SER A 923 -0.21 -37.47 -15.63
N ALA A 924 0.11 -37.93 -16.85
CA ALA A 924 0.16 -39.35 -17.20
C ALA A 924 1.07 -40.15 -16.24
N ARG A 925 0.57 -41.31 -15.78
CA ARG A 925 1.24 -42.18 -14.79
C ARG A 925 2.56 -42.72 -15.34
N LYS A 926 3.66 -42.36 -14.70
CA LYS A 926 4.99 -42.91 -14.96
C LYS A 926 5.75 -43.12 -13.64
N PRO A 927 5.28 -44.05 -12.78
CA PRO A 927 5.92 -44.33 -11.48
C PRO A 927 7.41 -44.65 -11.59
N GLU A 928 7.85 -45.19 -12.73
CA GLU A 928 9.25 -45.51 -13.03
C GLU A 928 10.18 -44.27 -13.06
N LEU A 929 9.63 -43.06 -13.15
CA LEU A 929 10.40 -41.82 -13.21
C LEU A 929 10.54 -41.11 -11.87
N LEU A 930 9.77 -41.52 -10.86
CA LEU A 930 9.87 -41.01 -9.49
C LEU A 930 10.76 -41.92 -8.65
N THR A 931 11.75 -41.35 -7.99
CA THR A 931 12.63 -42.06 -7.07
C THR A 931 12.48 -41.50 -5.67
N CYS A 932 12.13 -42.33 -4.69
CA CYS A 932 12.21 -41.95 -3.28
C CYS A 932 13.54 -42.43 -2.72
N THR A 933 14.33 -41.51 -2.14
CA THR A 933 15.56 -41.84 -1.42
C THR A 933 15.45 -41.40 0.03
N TYR A 934 16.06 -42.15 0.94
CA TYR A 934 16.03 -41.85 2.39
C TYR A 934 17.39 -42.11 3.05
N GLY A 935 17.59 -41.48 4.21
CA GLY A 935 18.83 -41.51 4.98
C GLY A 935 20.02 -40.85 4.28
N THR A 936 21.11 -40.73 5.03
CA THR A 936 22.38 -40.11 4.57
C THR A 936 23.07 -40.87 3.44
N SER A 937 22.67 -42.12 3.16
CA SER A 937 23.22 -42.97 2.09
C SER A 937 22.40 -42.92 0.78
N ALA A 938 21.32 -42.12 0.73
CA ALA A 938 20.40 -42.00 -0.42
C ALA A 938 19.88 -43.36 -0.92
N THR A 939 19.50 -44.25 0.01
CA THR A 939 18.98 -45.58 -0.34
C THR A 939 17.64 -45.43 -1.04
N VAL A 940 17.45 -46.11 -2.18
CA VAL A 940 16.23 -46.01 -2.99
C VAL A 940 15.13 -46.91 -2.44
N LEU A 941 13.97 -46.33 -2.15
CA LEU A 941 12.74 -47.05 -1.86
C LEU A 941 11.91 -47.20 -3.14
N ALA A 942 11.52 -48.44 -3.45
CA ALA A 942 10.75 -48.73 -4.66
C ALA A 942 9.32 -48.18 -4.56
N ALA A 943 8.85 -47.56 -5.65
CA ALA A 943 7.46 -47.17 -5.78
C ALA A 943 6.56 -48.41 -5.87
N THR A 944 5.41 -48.38 -5.20
CA THR A 944 4.39 -49.43 -5.26
C THR A 944 3.10 -48.84 -5.81
N GLU A 945 2.50 -49.51 -6.79
CA GLU A 945 1.14 -49.21 -7.27
C GLU A 945 0.14 -50.22 -6.69
N PRO A 946 -1.05 -49.80 -6.25
CA PRO A 946 -2.11 -50.73 -5.85
C PRO A 946 -2.54 -51.61 -7.04
N THR A 947 -2.68 -52.91 -6.83
CA THR A 947 -3.03 -53.87 -7.89
C THR A 947 -4.53 -53.84 -8.19
N GLY A 948 -4.88 -53.67 -9.47
CA GLY A 948 -6.24 -53.82 -9.98
C GLY A 948 -7.06 -52.51 -9.95
N THR A 949 -7.54 -52.10 -11.13
CA THR A 949 -8.45 -50.96 -11.37
C THR A 949 -7.94 -49.57 -10.95
N ASN A 950 -7.29 -48.86 -11.89
CA ASN A 950 -7.22 -47.38 -12.00
C ASN A 950 -7.09 -46.52 -10.72
N SER A 951 -6.48 -46.94 -9.61
CA SER A 951 -6.24 -46.04 -8.47
C SER A 951 -5.14 -45.04 -8.84
N SER A 952 -5.47 -43.75 -8.87
CA SER A 952 -4.69 -42.60 -9.34
C SER A 952 -3.50 -42.21 -8.47
N THR A 953 -2.80 -43.17 -7.87
CA THR A 953 -1.88 -42.94 -6.74
C THR A 953 -0.60 -43.77 -6.85
N ILE A 954 0.55 -43.17 -6.53
CA ILE A 954 1.87 -43.81 -6.42
C ILE A 954 2.26 -43.77 -4.94
N SER A 955 2.66 -44.89 -4.33
CA SER A 955 3.01 -44.93 -2.91
C SER A 955 4.44 -45.42 -2.66
N PHE A 956 5.08 -44.84 -1.65
CA PHE A 956 6.33 -45.30 -1.05
C PHE A 956 6.05 -45.69 0.41
N ASP A 957 6.06 -46.99 0.69
CA ASP A 957 5.65 -47.55 1.99
C ASP A 957 6.87 -47.96 2.80
N PHE A 958 7.29 -47.09 3.72
CA PHE A 958 8.47 -47.28 4.57
C PHE A 958 8.22 -48.37 5.60
N ALA A 959 7.01 -48.39 6.19
CA ALA A 959 6.61 -49.37 7.18
C ALA A 959 6.59 -50.80 6.58
N ALA A 960 5.99 -50.98 5.40
CA ALA A 960 5.98 -52.28 4.72
C ALA A 960 7.37 -52.76 4.29
N ALA A 961 8.28 -51.82 3.99
CA ALA A 961 9.67 -52.12 3.66
C ALA A 961 10.57 -52.33 4.90
N GLY A 962 10.03 -52.17 6.12
CA GLY A 962 10.81 -52.26 7.37
C GLY A 962 11.85 -51.15 7.52
N VAL A 963 11.61 -49.98 6.91
CA VAL A 963 12.51 -48.83 6.91
C VAL A 963 12.15 -47.89 8.05
N ASP A 964 13.13 -47.60 8.91
CA ASP A 964 13.03 -46.59 9.97
C ASP A 964 13.81 -45.34 9.52
N ALA A 965 13.12 -44.36 8.95
CA ALA A 965 13.71 -43.13 8.41
C ALA A 965 12.92 -41.90 8.87
N SER A 966 13.64 -40.81 9.16
CA SER A 966 13.06 -39.51 9.54
C SER A 966 13.24 -38.43 8.48
N ASP A 967 13.79 -38.80 7.34
CA ASP A 967 14.04 -37.97 6.17
C ASP A 967 13.64 -38.70 4.88
N PHE A 968 13.32 -37.92 3.85
CA PHE A 968 13.13 -38.45 2.51
C PHE A 968 13.43 -37.40 1.45
N ARG A 969 13.67 -37.87 0.23
CA ARG A 969 13.73 -37.06 -0.98
C ARG A 969 12.98 -37.75 -2.10
N ILE A 970 12.06 -37.05 -2.76
CA ILE A 970 11.43 -37.49 -4.01
C ILE A 970 12.12 -36.77 -5.15
N GLY A 971 12.81 -37.53 -6.00
CA GLY A 971 13.47 -37.05 -7.21
C GLY A 971 12.71 -37.44 -8.47
N PHE A 972 12.88 -36.64 -9.51
CA PHE A 972 12.38 -36.91 -10.86
C PHE A 972 13.51 -36.76 -11.89
N SER A 973 13.67 -37.76 -12.76
CA SER A 973 14.84 -37.91 -13.63
C SER A 973 14.57 -37.74 -15.13
N ASP A 974 13.31 -37.54 -15.55
CA ASP A 974 12.96 -37.39 -16.97
C ASP A 974 13.01 -35.92 -17.42
N THR A 975 13.87 -35.65 -18.39
CA THR A 975 14.05 -34.32 -18.97
C THR A 975 13.07 -34.01 -20.10
N SER A 976 12.22 -34.97 -20.50
CA SER A 976 11.34 -34.84 -21.66
C SER A 976 9.90 -34.46 -21.33
N THR A 977 9.43 -34.68 -20.10
CA THR A 977 8.03 -34.45 -19.70
C THR A 977 7.89 -33.63 -18.42
N ASN A 978 6.81 -32.85 -18.32
CA ASN A 978 6.41 -32.21 -17.07
C ASN A 978 5.64 -33.24 -16.22
N ILE A 979 5.90 -33.27 -14.91
CA ILE A 979 5.04 -33.97 -13.96
C ILE A 979 4.26 -32.96 -13.12
N GLU A 980 2.94 -33.14 -13.12
CA GLU A 980 2.00 -32.30 -12.40
C GLU A 980 1.39 -33.15 -11.28
N ILE A 981 1.61 -32.79 -10.01
CA ILE A 981 1.05 -33.49 -8.84
C ILE A 981 0.04 -32.58 -8.17
N GLY A 982 -1.18 -33.08 -7.99
CA GLY A 982 -2.27 -32.31 -7.37
C GLY A 982 -2.44 -32.53 -5.88
N LYS A 983 -2.01 -33.68 -5.36
CA LYS A 983 -2.10 -34.00 -3.93
C LYS A 983 -1.01 -34.97 -3.48
N VAL A 984 -0.45 -34.73 -2.30
CA VAL A 984 0.48 -35.62 -1.61
C VAL A 984 -0.02 -35.86 -0.19
N VAL A 985 0.08 -37.10 0.29
CA VAL A 985 -0.26 -37.48 1.67
C VAL A 985 0.96 -38.14 2.29
N ILE A 986 1.38 -37.68 3.47
CA ILE A 986 2.52 -38.20 4.21
C ILE A 986 2.05 -38.66 5.59
N GLU A 987 2.28 -39.92 5.91
CA GLU A 987 1.97 -40.55 7.19
C GLU A 987 3.28 -40.77 7.96
N TYR A 988 3.35 -40.32 9.21
CA TYR A 988 4.54 -40.44 10.05
C TYR A 988 4.17 -40.53 11.53
N THR A 989 5.10 -41.02 12.36
CA THR A 989 4.92 -41.16 13.81
C THR A 989 5.95 -40.29 14.53
N ARG A 990 5.53 -39.54 15.56
CA ARG A 990 6.44 -38.82 16.46
C ARG A 990 6.38 -39.33 17.88
#